data_AF-A0A975GGH9-F1
#
_entry.id   AF-A0A975GGH9-F1
#
_cell.length_a   1.000
_cell.length_b   1.000
_cell.length_c   1.000
_cell.angle_alpha   90.00
_cell.angle_beta   90.00
_cell.angle_gamma   90.00
#
_symmetry.space_group_name_H-M   'P 1'
#
loop_
_entity.id
_entity.type
_entity.pdbx_description
1 polymer ?
#
loop_
_entity_poly.entity_id
_entity_poly.type
_entity_poly.pdbx_seq_one_letter_code
_entity_poly.pdbx_strand_id
1 'polypeptide(L)'
;MTKSKNKPKCFITSVGTSLADNSGSKIRDIISEKDEVALEEFMAQYSHDRTFSERNIANIIKNIQKNGKLSAEINALERYNFDQDDKIILVCSRTASAYFCACALKYYFTKESKPLLSENNVQIEVVKGLRSPKNEHFQDRGLPDFLDIIVNIIEDHKKEFNVVLNSTGGYKSLFPFMTIAGIVYGLEVIYIFERSEHLIIIPPLPLHVNIPQWTQIESLIEVFEDKSDFKDKDIFCQNKQFLGPLLKYSEKAGKEVVNRSALVKAFSEHVSEERGKPELIIRTQNSPLVRNFLKPKHREIFVRLAKIGHLIWKGDRVPEMADHALRHHSDLFHIAERVLLPIFYYDSKFLESEELFILLCALYLHDCGHVIDRIKKEDGSFMPLLPLEIRDHHHVLGYMRLKYPEVEYYMGSLIYDQICNTDEKDPERKTKWKNCWTDYLGAVACLGLYHRKKMNLKLPDEYHFFTSYPVNDKDKIYPEFKTYLKEKPASVFGKKISVDKMTLIVSLLRIIDSLDEQSNRTGNFNDIRFHLTQLEIDAKTENSRAKAIGKAFSKDKKASIDSVLKALELGFILKEDKHADRKGYEDIEPIDKIDIFRQKFDAVIEKENIHPDLIFEYANSKIRAFFKNFQIKPYTEKVYIRGIKLAADYDNTGSFITLNIDLDMEDDQEKLGKLQASYPLKINSQKFDMTDENDRNRFKDSMIESISEEYTNPEKSKDNKDIKETIVCSTLAKNNIIFKYGN
;
A
#
# COMPACT_ATOMS: atom_id res chain seq x y z
N MET A 1 -4.73 -26.38 14.37
CA MET A 1 -4.79 -25.27 15.35
C MET A 1 -3.95 -25.63 16.58
N THR A 2 -2.65 -25.35 16.55
CA THR A 2 -1.83 -25.31 17.77
C THR A 2 -1.93 -23.90 18.32
N LYS A 3 -2.49 -23.72 19.53
CA LYS A 3 -2.51 -22.43 20.23
C LYS A 3 -1.07 -21.93 20.34
N SER A 4 -0.69 -20.98 19.48
CA SER A 4 0.38 -20.03 19.81
C SER A 4 0.03 -19.49 21.19
N LYS A 5 0.88 -19.67 22.20
CA LYS A 5 0.67 -19.02 23.50
C LYS A 5 0.60 -17.52 23.22
N ASN A 6 -0.60 -16.94 23.36
CA ASN A 6 -0.74 -15.49 23.25
C ASN A 6 0.18 -14.86 24.30
N LYS A 7 0.88 -13.81 23.89
CA LYS A 7 1.71 -12.98 24.75
C LYS A 7 0.87 -12.52 25.96
N PRO A 8 1.38 -12.54 27.20
CA PRO A 8 0.65 -12.03 28.36
C PRO A 8 0.31 -10.56 28.14
N LYS A 9 -0.75 -10.06 28.77
CA LYS A 9 -1.28 -8.71 28.55
C LYS A 9 -0.78 -7.75 29.62
N CYS A 10 -0.60 -6.49 29.25
CA CYS A 10 -0.31 -5.41 30.20
C CYS A 10 -1.39 -4.34 30.06
N PHE A 11 -2.23 -4.21 31.08
CA PHE A 11 -3.31 -3.24 31.14
C PHE A 11 -2.84 -1.94 31.78
N ILE A 12 -2.81 -0.86 31.00
CA ILE A 12 -2.56 0.49 31.52
C ILE A 12 -3.91 1.11 31.81
N THR A 13 -4.26 1.22 33.09
CA THR A 13 -5.62 1.58 33.53
C THR A 13 -5.61 2.94 34.22
N SER A 14 -6.31 3.91 33.64
CA SER A 14 -6.56 5.18 34.33
C SER A 14 -7.54 4.97 35.48
N VAL A 15 -7.25 5.58 36.63
CA VAL A 15 -8.00 5.36 37.88
C VAL A 15 -8.97 6.51 38.15
N GLY A 16 -10.25 6.18 38.31
CA GLY A 16 -11.29 7.13 38.75
C GLY A 16 -11.44 7.21 40.26
N THR A 17 -12.41 8.00 40.72
CA THR A 17 -12.70 8.22 42.14
C THR A 17 -13.94 7.48 42.64
N SER A 18 -14.57 6.67 41.79
CA SER A 18 -15.87 6.02 42.10
C SER A 18 -15.84 5.14 43.36
N LEU A 19 -14.70 4.49 43.65
CA LEU A 19 -14.51 3.70 44.87
C LEU A 19 -14.46 4.58 46.12
N ALA A 20 -13.84 5.77 46.04
CA ALA A 20 -13.83 6.75 47.12
C ALA A 20 -15.26 7.30 47.36
N ASP A 21 -15.97 7.63 46.28
CA ASP A 21 -17.37 8.09 46.37
C ASP A 21 -18.26 7.04 47.03
N ASN A 22 -18.04 5.75 46.78
CA ASN A 22 -18.83 4.66 47.35
C ASN A 22 -18.32 4.14 48.72
N SER A 23 -17.28 4.73 49.30
CA SER A 23 -16.63 4.25 50.55
C SER A 23 -17.38 4.58 51.86
N GLY A 24 -18.48 5.33 51.79
CA GLY A 24 -19.26 5.81 52.94
C GLY A 24 -18.84 7.21 53.42
N SER A 25 -19.76 7.95 54.06
CA SER A 25 -19.60 9.38 54.38
C SER A 25 -18.31 9.70 55.12
N LYS A 26 -18.02 8.98 56.21
CA LYS A 26 -16.84 9.26 57.06
C LYS A 26 -15.50 9.18 56.31
N ILE A 27 -15.36 8.26 55.37
CA ILE A 27 -14.11 8.08 54.60
C ILE A 27 -14.07 9.07 53.44
N ARG A 28 -15.21 9.29 52.78
CA ARG A 28 -15.36 10.33 51.77
C ARG A 28 -15.01 11.71 52.31
N ASP A 29 -15.46 12.05 53.51
CA ASP A 29 -15.20 13.34 54.15
C ASP A 29 -13.69 13.53 54.40
N ILE A 30 -13.01 12.52 54.97
CA ILE A 30 -11.55 12.52 55.19
C ILE A 30 -10.76 12.66 53.89
N ILE A 31 -11.21 11.97 52.84
CA ILE A 31 -10.58 12.04 51.51
C ILE A 31 -10.81 13.43 50.90
N SER A 32 -12.03 13.97 50.99
CA SER A 32 -12.42 15.25 50.39
C SER A 32 -11.73 16.46 51.03
N GLU A 33 -11.55 16.45 52.36
CA GLU A 33 -10.78 17.47 53.09
C GLU A 33 -9.31 17.50 52.66
N LYS A 34 -8.80 16.37 52.15
CA LYS A 34 -7.39 16.19 51.79
C LYS A 34 -7.11 16.18 50.31
N ASP A 35 -8.14 16.20 49.45
CA ASP A 35 -7.97 16.40 48.01
C ASP A 35 -7.45 17.81 47.68
N GLU A 36 -7.61 18.78 48.59
CA GLU A 36 -7.01 20.11 48.51
C GLU A 36 -5.56 20.15 49.03
N VAL A 37 -5.13 19.12 49.76
CA VAL A 37 -3.81 19.01 50.40
C VAL A 37 -2.88 18.14 49.53
N ALA A 38 -1.62 18.54 49.38
CA ALA A 38 -0.68 17.84 48.50
C ALA A 38 -0.51 16.36 48.91
N LEU A 39 -0.54 15.44 47.94
CA LEU A 39 -0.39 13.99 48.16
C LEU A 39 0.81 13.63 49.05
N GLU A 40 1.91 14.38 49.05
CA GLU A 40 3.04 14.12 49.96
C GLU A 40 2.68 14.27 51.43
N GLU A 41 1.89 15.29 51.79
CA GLU A 41 1.40 15.45 53.18
C GLU A 41 0.45 14.31 53.52
N PHE A 42 -0.39 13.89 52.58
CA PHE A 42 -1.24 12.71 52.73
C PHE A 42 -0.42 11.42 52.89
N MET A 43 0.57 11.15 52.04
CA MET A 43 1.43 9.96 52.13
C MET A 43 2.28 9.96 53.41
N ALA A 44 2.83 11.12 53.81
CA ALA A 44 3.63 11.28 55.02
C ALA A 44 2.78 11.11 56.29
N GLN A 45 1.58 11.70 56.33
CA GLN A 45 0.69 11.68 57.48
C GLN A 45 -0.02 10.33 57.66
N TYR A 46 -0.25 9.56 56.58
CA TYR A 46 -1.03 8.32 56.60
C TYR A 46 -0.23 7.02 56.51
N SER A 47 1.10 7.08 56.45
CA SER A 47 1.95 5.90 56.65
C SER A 47 1.67 5.17 57.98
N HIS A 48 1.03 5.84 58.95
CA HIS A 48 0.70 5.34 60.29
C HIS A 48 -0.79 5.49 60.71
N ASP A 49 -1.66 6.00 59.84
CA ASP A 49 -3.08 6.20 60.18
C ASP A 49 -3.90 4.91 59.93
N ARG A 50 -4.62 4.46 60.97
CA ARG A 50 -5.46 3.25 60.93
C ARG A 50 -6.52 3.30 59.83
N THR A 51 -6.93 4.49 59.39
CA THR A 51 -8.00 4.72 58.41
C THR A 51 -7.67 4.15 57.02
N PHE A 52 -6.40 4.17 56.62
CA PHE A 52 -5.90 3.65 55.33
C PHE A 52 -5.12 2.33 55.46
N SER A 53 -5.23 1.67 56.63
CA SER A 53 -4.66 0.34 56.82
C SER A 53 -5.26 -0.67 55.83
N GLU A 54 -4.49 -1.72 55.47
CA GLU A 54 -4.97 -2.83 54.64
C GLU A 54 -6.31 -3.39 55.15
N ARG A 55 -6.50 -3.44 56.47
CA ARG A 55 -7.73 -3.90 57.12
C ARG A 55 -8.93 -3.03 56.77
N ASN A 56 -8.75 -1.72 56.66
CA ASN A 56 -9.82 -0.80 56.30
C ASN A 56 -10.12 -0.83 54.80
N ILE A 57 -9.10 -0.88 53.94
CA ILE A 57 -9.27 -1.09 52.50
C ILE A 57 -10.05 -2.39 52.24
N ALA A 58 -9.69 -3.48 52.93
CA ALA A 58 -10.39 -4.75 52.86
C ALA A 58 -11.87 -4.65 53.29
N ASN A 59 -12.15 -3.93 54.38
CA ASN A 59 -13.52 -3.74 54.87
C ASN A 59 -14.36 -2.90 53.90
N ILE A 60 -13.77 -1.88 53.28
CA ILE A 60 -14.44 -1.01 52.29
C ILE A 60 -14.77 -1.83 51.04
N ILE A 61 -13.80 -2.59 50.51
CA ILE A 61 -14.01 -3.47 49.35
C ILE A 61 -15.13 -4.47 49.63
N LYS A 62 -15.11 -5.14 50.80
CA LYS A 62 -16.19 -6.06 51.20
C LYS A 62 -17.56 -5.39 51.30
N ASN A 63 -17.61 -4.15 51.78
CA ASN A 63 -18.86 -3.41 51.87
C ASN A 63 -19.38 -2.96 50.50
N ILE A 64 -18.50 -2.55 49.59
CA ILE A 64 -18.86 -2.17 48.22
C ILE A 64 -19.34 -3.40 47.44
N GLN A 65 -18.64 -4.54 47.56
CA GLN A 65 -19.04 -5.83 46.95
C GLN A 65 -20.45 -6.27 47.34
N LYS A 66 -20.84 -6.07 48.61
CA LYS A 66 -22.19 -6.41 49.09
C LYS A 66 -23.29 -5.56 48.42
N ASN A 67 -22.96 -4.38 47.93
CA ASN A 67 -23.90 -3.41 47.38
C ASN A 67 -23.93 -3.38 45.83
N GLY A 68 -23.07 -4.14 45.13
CA GLY A 68 -23.05 -4.21 43.66
C GLY A 68 -21.64 -4.23 43.04
N LYS A 69 -21.54 -3.87 41.75
CA LYS A 69 -20.25 -3.84 41.00
C LYS A 69 -19.27 -2.86 41.66
N LEU A 70 -18.05 -3.34 41.92
CA LEU A 70 -17.00 -2.65 42.68
C LEU A 70 -16.53 -1.34 42.03
N SER A 71 -16.13 -1.39 40.76
CA SER A 71 -15.73 -0.20 40.01
C SER A 71 -15.83 -0.45 38.50
N ALA A 72 -15.79 0.62 37.72
CA ALA A 72 -15.84 0.51 36.25
C ALA A 72 -14.55 -0.10 35.68
N GLU A 73 -13.40 0.16 36.31
CA GLU A 73 -12.09 -0.41 35.97
C GLU A 73 -12.07 -1.93 36.12
N ILE A 74 -12.56 -2.46 37.26
CA ILE A 74 -12.65 -3.91 37.50
C ILE A 74 -13.58 -4.56 36.46
N ASN A 75 -14.76 -3.96 36.25
CA ASN A 75 -15.74 -4.47 35.29
C ASN A 75 -15.19 -4.51 33.85
N ALA A 76 -14.37 -3.53 33.45
CA ALA A 76 -13.73 -3.52 32.14
C ALA A 76 -12.70 -4.64 31.99
N LEU A 77 -11.83 -4.83 32.99
CA LEU A 77 -10.76 -5.83 32.97
C LEU A 77 -11.31 -7.26 33.02
N GLU A 78 -12.29 -7.53 33.88
CA GLU A 78 -12.91 -8.86 33.99
C GLU A 78 -13.62 -9.25 32.68
N ARG A 79 -14.32 -8.31 32.04
CA ARG A 79 -15.00 -8.56 30.76
C ARG A 79 -14.05 -8.73 29.58
N TYR A 80 -12.91 -8.06 29.61
CA TYR A 80 -11.88 -8.24 28.60
C TYR A 80 -11.13 -9.58 28.76
N ASN A 81 -11.32 -10.28 29.89
CA ASN A 81 -10.71 -11.58 30.21
C ASN A 81 -9.17 -11.50 30.39
N PHE A 82 -8.77 -11.05 31.58
CA PHE A 82 -7.37 -11.07 32.01
C PHE A 82 -6.98 -12.40 32.67
N ASP A 83 -5.70 -12.77 32.56
CA ASP A 83 -5.11 -14.02 33.04
C ASP A 83 -4.13 -13.77 34.20
N GLN A 84 -3.72 -14.82 34.94
CA GLN A 84 -2.84 -14.67 36.12
C GLN A 84 -1.43 -14.14 35.80
N ASP A 85 -0.97 -14.36 34.56
CA ASP A 85 0.31 -13.89 34.04
C ASP A 85 0.24 -12.45 33.49
N ASP A 86 -0.96 -11.84 33.46
CA ASP A 86 -1.15 -10.48 33.00
C ASP A 86 -0.65 -9.46 34.04
N LYS A 87 -0.37 -8.25 33.57
CA LYS A 87 0.09 -7.12 34.40
C LYS A 87 -0.94 -5.98 34.36
N ILE A 88 -1.13 -5.29 35.48
CA ILE A 88 -1.97 -4.10 35.59
C ILE A 88 -1.13 -2.94 36.12
N ILE A 89 -1.13 -1.84 35.39
CA ILE A 89 -0.47 -0.59 35.79
C ILE A 89 -1.57 0.46 35.98
N LEU A 90 -1.83 0.80 37.23
CA LEU A 90 -2.86 1.73 37.67
C LEU A 90 -2.28 3.15 37.65
N VAL A 91 -2.75 3.98 36.72
CA VAL A 91 -2.28 5.36 36.54
C VAL A 91 -3.28 6.32 37.17
N CYS A 92 -2.87 7.06 38.19
CA CYS A 92 -3.77 7.94 38.94
C CYS A 92 -3.24 9.38 39.04
N SER A 93 -4.15 10.34 39.21
CA SER A 93 -3.81 11.74 39.51
C SER A 93 -3.14 11.86 40.88
N ARG A 94 -2.39 12.94 41.08
CA ARG A 94 -1.81 13.31 42.38
C ARG A 94 -2.87 13.94 43.28
N THR A 95 -3.89 13.15 43.64
CA THR A 95 -4.96 13.50 44.57
C THR A 95 -5.18 12.35 45.56
N ALA A 96 -5.63 12.65 46.77
CA ALA A 96 -5.85 11.65 47.81
C ALA A 96 -6.92 10.63 47.38
N SER A 97 -8.01 11.11 46.76
CA SER A 97 -9.09 10.27 46.22
C SER A 97 -8.59 9.24 45.21
N ALA A 98 -7.81 9.67 44.22
CA ALA A 98 -7.37 8.79 43.15
C ALA A 98 -6.32 7.78 43.62
N TYR A 99 -5.41 8.21 44.51
CA TYR A 99 -4.41 7.30 45.10
C TYR A 99 -5.06 6.24 46.00
N PHE A 100 -6.08 6.63 46.78
CA PHE A 100 -6.87 5.67 47.57
C PHE A 100 -7.54 4.63 46.67
N CYS A 101 -8.19 5.06 45.59
CA CYS A 101 -8.84 4.15 44.65
C CYS A 101 -7.82 3.20 44.00
N ALA A 102 -6.63 3.69 43.62
CA ALA A 102 -5.56 2.85 43.09
C ALA A 102 -5.08 1.79 44.11
N CYS A 103 -4.93 2.17 45.38
CA CYS A 103 -4.59 1.23 46.45
C CYS A 103 -5.69 0.18 46.66
N ALA A 104 -6.97 0.58 46.63
CA ALA A 104 -8.10 -0.33 46.75
C ALA A 104 -8.16 -1.32 45.58
N LEU A 105 -7.96 -0.85 44.35
CA LEU A 105 -7.87 -1.71 43.16
C LEU A 105 -6.70 -2.69 43.27
N LYS A 106 -5.52 -2.22 43.67
CA LYS A 106 -4.35 -3.08 43.88
C LYS A 106 -4.64 -4.17 44.91
N TYR A 107 -5.25 -3.82 46.04
CA TYR A 107 -5.64 -4.78 47.06
C TYR A 107 -6.63 -5.84 46.52
N TYR A 108 -7.65 -5.41 45.78
CA TYR A 108 -8.64 -6.31 45.17
C TYR A 108 -7.97 -7.39 44.30
N PHE A 109 -7.03 -7.01 43.43
CA PHE A 109 -6.39 -7.96 42.53
C PHE A 109 -5.37 -8.89 43.23
N THR A 110 -4.77 -8.48 44.34
CA THR A 110 -3.59 -9.16 44.92
C THR A 110 -3.81 -9.85 46.26
N LYS A 111 -4.81 -9.45 47.05
CA LYS A 111 -4.94 -9.86 48.46
C LYS A 111 -6.28 -10.47 48.86
N GLU A 112 -7.21 -10.69 47.93
CA GLU A 112 -8.42 -11.47 48.23
C GLU A 112 -8.09 -12.94 48.57
N SER A 113 -9.03 -13.66 49.21
CA SER A 113 -8.91 -15.11 49.50
C SER A 113 -8.52 -15.96 48.28
N LYS A 114 -8.94 -15.48 47.10
CA LYS A 114 -8.52 -15.64 45.71
C LYS A 114 -7.56 -14.59 45.12
N PRO A 115 -6.22 -14.57 45.30
CA PRO A 115 -5.40 -13.61 44.58
C PRO A 115 -5.55 -13.83 43.07
N LEU A 116 -6.06 -12.83 42.36
CA LEU A 116 -6.26 -12.87 40.91
C LEU A 116 -4.93 -12.68 40.17
N LEU A 117 -4.02 -11.90 40.77
CA LEU A 117 -2.69 -11.61 40.27
C LEU A 117 -1.65 -11.65 41.41
N SER A 118 -0.40 -11.86 41.05
CA SER A 118 0.72 -11.69 41.98
C SER A 118 0.92 -10.22 42.37
N GLU A 119 1.48 -9.96 43.55
CA GLU A 119 1.72 -8.58 44.05
C GLU A 119 2.55 -7.72 43.07
N ASN A 120 3.53 -8.35 42.40
CA ASN A 120 4.43 -7.69 41.46
C ASN A 120 3.75 -7.36 40.12
N ASN A 121 2.63 -8.02 39.80
CA ASN A 121 1.88 -7.81 38.58
C ASN A 121 0.91 -6.62 38.67
N VAL A 122 0.76 -5.98 39.85
CA VAL A 122 -0.08 -4.78 40.00
C VAL A 122 0.73 -3.60 40.55
N GLN A 123 0.92 -2.59 39.70
CA GLN A 123 1.74 -1.40 39.99
C GLN A 123 0.87 -0.15 40.00
N ILE A 124 1.26 0.84 40.80
CA ILE A 124 0.58 2.14 40.88
C ILE A 124 1.57 3.20 40.41
N GLU A 125 1.16 3.99 39.42
CA GLU A 125 1.92 5.10 38.87
C GLU A 125 1.17 6.41 39.11
N VAL A 126 1.79 7.33 39.85
CA VAL A 126 1.20 8.62 40.20
C VAL A 126 1.70 9.70 39.26
N VAL A 127 0.78 10.37 38.59
CA VAL A 127 1.11 11.45 37.65
C VAL A 127 1.28 12.78 38.40
N LYS A 128 2.53 13.22 38.55
CA LYS A 128 2.91 14.36 39.40
C LYS A 128 2.23 15.68 39.02
N GLY A 129 2.17 16.01 37.73
CA GLY A 129 1.53 17.22 37.22
C GLY A 129 0.00 17.15 37.15
N LEU A 130 -0.58 15.94 37.18
CA LEU A 130 -2.02 15.74 37.02
C LEU A 130 -2.73 15.89 38.37
N ARG A 131 -3.15 17.12 38.68
CA ARG A 131 -3.91 17.50 39.87
C ARG A 131 -5.40 17.67 39.55
N SER A 132 -6.14 18.33 40.45
CA SER A 132 -7.53 18.72 40.19
C SER A 132 -7.68 19.50 38.87
N PRO A 133 -8.72 19.27 38.07
CA PRO A 133 -8.99 20.01 36.82
C PRO A 133 -9.21 21.51 37.02
N LYS A 134 -9.45 21.96 38.25
CA LYS A 134 -9.51 23.38 38.60
C LYS A 134 -8.14 24.06 38.63
N ASN A 135 -7.04 23.29 38.57
CA ASN A 135 -5.69 23.83 38.55
C ASN A 135 -5.36 24.41 37.16
N GLU A 136 -4.85 25.65 37.12
CA GLU A 136 -4.48 26.33 35.87
C GLU A 136 -3.40 25.61 35.05
N HIS A 137 -2.59 24.77 35.68
CA HIS A 137 -1.56 23.95 35.03
C HIS A 137 -2.03 22.54 34.66
N PHE A 138 -3.31 22.21 34.86
CA PHE A 138 -3.85 20.91 34.48
C PHE A 138 -3.60 20.61 33.00
N GLN A 139 -3.87 21.58 32.13
CA GLN A 139 -3.71 21.43 30.67
C GLN A 139 -2.23 21.49 30.24
N ASP A 140 -1.48 22.50 30.68
CA ASP A 140 -0.12 22.77 30.18
C ASP A 140 0.97 21.95 30.87
N ARG A 141 0.69 21.31 32.01
CA ARG A 141 1.64 20.44 32.73
C ARG A 141 1.08 19.07 33.05
N GLY A 142 -0.17 19.00 33.49
CA GLY A 142 -0.79 17.74 33.90
C GLY A 142 -1.01 16.75 32.76
N LEU A 143 -1.51 17.22 31.60
CA LEU A 143 -1.73 16.38 30.43
C LEU A 143 -0.41 15.91 29.77
N PRO A 144 0.62 16.77 29.57
CA PRO A 144 1.94 16.31 29.14
C PRO A 144 2.55 15.25 30.07
N ASP A 145 2.51 15.46 31.39
CA ASP A 145 3.04 14.49 32.36
C ASP A 145 2.29 13.16 32.31
N PHE A 146 0.96 13.20 32.13
CA PHE A 146 0.14 12.00 31.98
C PHE A 146 0.52 11.22 30.73
N LEU A 147 0.60 11.90 29.58
CA LEU A 147 1.02 11.30 28.33
C LEU A 147 2.43 10.70 28.42
N ASP A 148 3.36 11.41 29.05
CA ASP A 148 4.72 10.92 29.29
C ASP A 148 4.74 9.60 30.03
N ILE A 149 3.98 9.50 31.12
CA ILE A 149 3.88 8.27 31.89
C ILE A 149 3.26 7.15 31.05
N ILE A 150 2.15 7.42 30.36
CA ILE A 150 1.50 6.41 29.50
C ILE A 150 2.45 5.90 28.42
N VAL A 151 3.13 6.79 27.71
CA VAL A 151 4.07 6.44 26.64
C VAL A 151 5.26 5.66 27.18
N ASN A 152 5.88 6.10 28.27
CA ASN A 152 7.00 5.38 28.86
C ASN A 152 6.59 3.97 29.30
N ILE A 153 5.41 3.83 29.93
CA ILE A 153 4.89 2.50 30.32
C ILE A 153 4.66 1.63 29.08
N ILE A 154 4.09 2.18 27.99
CA ILE A 154 3.91 1.45 26.73
C ILE A 154 5.26 0.95 26.21
N GLU A 155 6.27 1.83 26.11
CA GLU A 155 7.61 1.48 25.61
C GLU A 155 8.28 0.39 26.44
N ASP A 156 8.22 0.51 27.76
CA ASP A 156 8.84 -0.44 28.69
C ASP A 156 8.22 -1.84 28.60
N HIS A 157 6.94 -1.94 28.22
CA HIS A 157 6.20 -3.22 28.27
C HIS A 157 5.84 -3.80 26.89
N LYS A 158 5.78 -3.00 25.81
CA LYS A 158 5.30 -3.47 24.49
C LYS A 158 6.14 -4.59 23.88
N LYS A 159 7.40 -4.75 24.31
CA LYS A 159 8.27 -5.85 23.88
C LYS A 159 7.89 -7.19 24.53
N GLU A 160 7.46 -7.19 25.78
CA GLU A 160 7.20 -8.39 26.59
C GLU A 160 5.70 -8.72 26.75
N PHE A 161 4.83 -7.72 26.62
CA PHE A 161 3.39 -7.86 26.77
C PHE A 161 2.60 -7.43 25.54
N ASN A 162 1.34 -7.86 25.44
CA ASN A 162 0.32 -7.21 24.61
C ASN A 162 -0.31 -6.08 25.42
N VAL A 163 -0.01 -4.83 25.08
CA VAL A 163 -0.45 -3.67 25.87
C VAL A 163 -1.88 -3.29 25.49
N VAL A 164 -2.73 -3.12 26.50
CA VAL A 164 -4.14 -2.71 26.36
C VAL A 164 -4.39 -1.49 27.22
N LEU A 165 -4.98 -0.45 26.64
CA LEU A 165 -5.27 0.79 27.35
C LEU A 165 -6.70 0.74 27.89
N ASN A 166 -6.85 0.78 29.21
CA ASN A 166 -8.15 0.87 29.86
C ASN A 166 -8.43 2.31 30.28
N SER A 167 -9.24 3.00 29.48
CA SER A 167 -9.59 4.41 29.67
C SER A 167 -10.93 4.61 30.39
N THR A 168 -11.42 3.56 31.07
CA THR A 168 -12.72 3.56 31.74
C THR A 168 -12.75 4.48 32.98
N GLY A 169 -11.65 4.56 33.72
CA GLY A 169 -11.53 5.38 34.93
C GLY A 169 -10.86 6.73 34.69
N GLY A 170 -10.94 7.62 35.67
CA GLY A 170 -10.28 8.92 35.66
C GLY A 170 -11.11 10.06 35.06
N TYR A 171 -10.47 11.21 34.81
CA TYR A 171 -11.15 12.34 34.19
C TYR A 171 -11.51 12.04 32.74
N LYS A 172 -12.72 12.45 32.31
CA LYS A 172 -13.17 12.29 30.91
C LYS A 172 -12.20 12.95 29.91
N SER A 173 -11.46 13.98 30.33
CA SER A 173 -10.44 14.64 29.53
C SER A 173 -9.22 13.75 29.23
N LEU A 174 -8.98 12.66 29.96
CA LEU A 174 -7.86 11.73 29.72
C LEU A 174 -8.17 10.72 28.61
N PHE A 175 -9.45 10.38 28.42
CA PHE A 175 -9.89 9.41 27.41
C PHE A 175 -9.38 9.75 25.99
N PRO A 176 -9.50 11.00 25.48
CA PRO A 176 -8.94 11.36 24.18
C PRO A 176 -7.43 11.12 24.08
N PHE A 177 -6.66 11.43 25.13
CA PHE A 177 -5.20 11.26 25.12
C PHE A 177 -4.78 9.80 25.13
N MET A 178 -5.45 8.95 25.92
CA MET A 178 -5.23 7.50 25.86
C MET A 178 -5.64 6.93 24.50
N THR A 179 -6.70 7.47 23.88
CA THR A 179 -7.14 7.05 22.55
C THR A 179 -6.11 7.42 21.49
N ILE A 180 -5.57 8.64 21.52
CA ILE A 180 -4.49 9.09 20.63
C ILE A 180 -3.24 8.21 20.82
N ALA A 181 -2.83 7.94 22.06
CA ALA A 181 -1.71 7.04 22.33
C ALA A 181 -1.99 5.63 21.77
N GLY A 182 -3.20 5.11 21.96
CA GLY A 182 -3.62 3.82 21.39
C GLY A 182 -3.51 3.79 19.86
N ILE A 183 -3.96 4.84 19.18
CA ILE A 183 -3.84 4.98 17.72
C ILE A 183 -2.37 5.03 17.29
N VAL A 184 -1.55 5.89 17.89
CA VAL A 184 -0.13 6.09 17.53
C VAL A 184 0.68 4.80 17.72
N TYR A 185 0.39 4.05 18.78
CA TYR A 185 1.09 2.80 19.11
C TYR A 185 0.42 1.53 18.57
N GLY A 186 -0.70 1.66 17.86
CA GLY A 186 -1.44 0.50 17.34
C GLY A 186 -2.01 -0.42 18.42
N LEU A 187 -2.42 0.13 19.57
CA LEU A 187 -2.94 -0.59 20.73
C LEU A 187 -4.48 -0.56 20.78
N GLU A 188 -5.06 -1.59 21.40
CA GLU A 188 -6.49 -1.59 21.72
C GLU A 188 -6.78 -0.67 22.90
N VAL A 189 -7.89 0.06 22.81
CA VAL A 189 -8.40 0.90 23.90
C VAL A 189 -9.76 0.36 24.33
N ILE A 190 -9.87 -0.01 25.60
CA ILE A 190 -11.09 -0.54 26.19
C ILE A 190 -11.77 0.51 27.06
N TYR A 191 -13.10 0.55 26.96
CA TYR A 191 -13.92 1.51 27.66
C TYR A 191 -15.28 0.90 28.03
N ILE A 192 -15.75 1.14 29.26
CA ILE A 192 -17.14 0.89 29.66
C ILE A 192 -17.84 2.22 29.91
N PHE A 193 -19.00 2.39 29.27
CA PHE A 193 -19.84 3.56 29.49
C PHE A 193 -20.70 3.37 30.75
N GLU A 194 -20.47 4.18 31.78
CA GLU A 194 -21.30 4.27 32.99
C GLU A 194 -21.63 2.89 33.62
N ARG A 195 -22.93 2.55 33.77
CA ARG A 195 -23.40 1.27 34.31
C ARG A 195 -23.62 0.21 33.22
N SER A 196 -23.15 0.43 32.00
CA SER A 196 -23.39 -0.44 30.84
C SER A 196 -22.86 -1.87 31.04
N GLU A 197 -23.56 -2.80 30.42
CA GLU A 197 -23.16 -4.20 30.29
C GLU A 197 -22.12 -4.41 29.17
N HIS A 198 -21.92 -3.42 28.31
CA HIS A 198 -21.15 -3.56 27.08
C HIS A 198 -19.74 -2.97 27.21
N LEU A 199 -18.74 -3.84 27.01
CA LEU A 199 -17.36 -3.44 26.83
C LEU A 199 -17.18 -2.95 25.40
N ILE A 200 -16.73 -1.70 25.24
CA ILE A 200 -16.36 -1.14 23.96
C ILE A 200 -14.86 -1.35 23.78
N ILE A 201 -14.48 -1.99 22.68
CA ILE A 201 -13.09 -2.14 22.25
C ILE A 201 -12.92 -1.24 21.03
N ILE A 202 -12.14 -0.18 21.18
CA ILE A 202 -11.73 0.68 20.08
C ILE A 202 -10.47 0.05 19.49
N PRO A 203 -10.55 -0.50 18.26
CA PRO A 203 -9.38 -1.06 17.61
C PRO A 203 -8.40 0.04 17.22
N PRO A 204 -7.12 -0.29 16.98
CA PRO A 204 -6.18 0.66 16.40
C PRO A 204 -6.65 1.09 15.01
N LEU A 205 -7.19 2.30 14.91
CA LEU A 205 -7.68 2.85 13.65
C LEU A 205 -6.50 3.30 12.77
N PRO A 206 -6.57 3.11 11.44
CA PRO A 206 -5.50 3.50 10.51
C PRO A 206 -5.51 5.02 10.25
N LEU A 207 -5.23 5.80 11.29
CA LEU A 207 -5.12 7.25 11.20
C LEU A 207 -3.65 7.63 11.00
N HIS A 208 -3.38 8.35 9.92
CA HIS A 208 -2.05 8.84 9.61
C HIS A 208 -1.83 10.23 10.22
N VAL A 209 -0.60 10.49 10.67
CA VAL A 209 -0.18 11.84 11.07
C VAL A 209 -0.22 12.72 9.83
N ASN A 210 -0.81 13.91 9.95
CA ASN A 210 -0.70 14.92 8.92
C ASN A 210 0.75 15.44 8.86
N ILE A 211 1.59 14.80 8.04
CA ILE A 211 3.03 15.11 7.93
C ILE A 211 3.27 16.59 7.59
N PRO A 212 2.54 17.22 6.65
CA PRO A 212 2.67 18.66 6.41
C PRO A 212 2.46 19.53 7.66
N GLN A 213 1.38 19.28 8.42
CA GLN A 213 1.11 20.01 9.66
C GLN A 213 2.16 19.69 10.73
N TRP A 214 2.55 18.43 10.87
CA TRP A 214 3.59 18.00 11.80
C TRP A 214 4.91 18.72 11.54
N THR A 215 5.32 18.85 10.28
CA THR A 215 6.62 19.46 9.93
C THR A 215 6.70 20.92 10.38
N GLN A 216 5.57 21.66 10.35
CA GLN A 216 5.48 23.02 10.87
C GLN A 216 5.60 23.04 12.41
N ILE A 217 4.94 22.11 13.09
CA ILE A 217 4.98 21.97 14.55
C ILE A 217 6.37 21.55 15.03
N GLU A 218 6.99 20.58 14.35
CA GLU A 218 8.33 20.06 14.62
C GLU A 218 9.36 21.18 14.60
N SER A 219 9.30 22.06 13.58
CA SER A 219 10.16 23.24 13.49
C SER A 219 10.02 24.17 14.68
N LEU A 220 8.80 24.38 15.19
CA LEU A 220 8.56 25.19 16.39
C LEU A 220 9.10 24.52 17.65
N ILE A 221 8.90 23.21 17.80
CA ILE A 221 9.39 22.44 18.95
C ILE A 221 10.92 22.50 19.01
N GLU A 222 11.60 22.32 17.88
CA GLU A 222 13.07 22.39 17.78
C GLU A 222 13.62 23.75 18.21
N VAL A 223 12.90 24.85 17.92
CA VAL A 223 13.30 26.21 18.34
C VAL A 223 13.29 26.35 19.87
N PHE A 224 12.31 25.73 20.54
CA PHE A 224 12.12 25.88 21.98
C PHE A 224 12.84 24.82 22.82
N GLU A 225 13.23 23.70 22.23
CA GLU A 225 13.90 22.62 22.94
C GLU A 225 15.13 23.10 23.72
N ASP A 226 15.21 22.69 25.00
CA ASP A 226 16.25 23.08 25.94
C ASP A 226 16.37 24.60 26.22
N LYS A 227 15.43 25.44 25.76
CA LYS A 227 15.42 26.88 26.03
C LYS A 227 14.80 27.17 27.39
N SER A 228 15.40 28.13 28.10
CA SER A 228 14.83 28.73 29.32
C SER A 228 14.19 30.10 29.11
N ASP A 229 14.55 30.80 28.03
CA ASP A 229 14.15 32.18 27.73
C ASP A 229 13.07 32.27 26.63
N PHE A 230 12.04 31.44 26.70
CA PHE A 230 11.03 31.33 25.63
C PHE A 230 9.70 32.05 25.94
N LYS A 231 9.35 32.27 27.21
CA LYS A 231 7.99 32.67 27.63
C LYS A 231 7.53 34.02 27.07
N ASP A 232 8.45 34.97 26.92
CA ASP A 232 8.15 36.33 26.45
C ASP A 232 8.42 36.51 24.93
N LYS A 233 8.80 35.44 24.23
CA LYS A 233 9.07 35.51 22.79
C LYS A 233 7.73 35.53 22.04
N ASP A 234 7.56 36.45 21.11
CA ASP A 234 6.34 36.56 20.29
C ASP A 234 5.94 35.24 19.65
N ILE A 235 6.92 34.50 19.13
CA ILE A 235 6.71 33.18 18.52
C ILE A 235 6.18 32.15 19.52
N PHE A 236 6.49 32.23 20.81
CA PHE A 236 5.87 31.35 21.81
C PHE A 236 4.46 31.83 22.13
N CYS A 237 4.29 33.13 22.39
CA CYS A 237 3.00 33.72 22.76
C CYS A 237 1.91 33.47 21.70
N GLN A 238 2.23 33.62 20.42
CA GLN A 238 1.31 33.38 19.31
C GLN A 238 0.89 31.90 19.17
N ASN A 239 1.73 30.99 19.68
CA ASN A 239 1.59 29.55 19.47
C ASN A 239 1.31 28.76 20.76
N LYS A 240 1.21 29.45 21.91
CA LYS A 240 1.12 28.85 23.26
C LYS A 240 -0.03 27.84 23.38
N GLN A 241 -1.19 28.17 22.82
CA GLN A 241 -2.42 27.38 22.97
C GLN A 241 -2.28 25.96 22.42
N PHE A 242 -1.49 25.75 21.35
CA PHE A 242 -1.27 24.41 20.80
C PHE A 242 0.05 23.77 21.27
N LEU A 243 1.05 24.57 21.65
CA LEU A 243 2.34 24.05 22.14
C LEU A 243 2.26 23.48 23.55
N GLY A 244 1.37 24.00 24.42
CA GLY A 244 1.27 23.58 25.82
C GLY A 244 1.22 22.05 26.01
N PRO A 245 0.27 21.32 25.38
CA PRO A 245 0.19 19.86 25.47
C PRO A 245 1.35 19.08 24.82
N LEU A 246 2.14 19.74 23.97
CA LEU A 246 3.23 19.14 23.19
C LEU A 246 4.60 19.32 23.85
N LEU A 247 4.71 20.28 24.77
CA LEU A 247 5.94 20.57 25.50
C LEU A 247 5.87 20.05 26.93
N LYS A 248 7.03 19.62 27.43
CA LYS A 248 7.23 19.25 28.83
C LYS A 248 8.13 20.26 29.51
N TYR A 249 7.66 20.78 30.64
CA TYR A 249 8.48 21.63 31.50
C TYR A 249 9.37 20.77 32.41
N SER A 250 10.63 21.14 32.52
CA SER A 250 11.61 20.48 33.38
C SER A 250 12.63 21.47 33.90
N GLU A 251 13.49 21.06 34.83
CA GLU A 251 14.50 21.93 35.42
C GLU A 251 15.91 21.50 34.99
N LYS A 252 16.71 22.47 34.51
CA LYS A 252 18.10 22.26 34.09
C LYS A 252 18.95 23.41 34.63
N ALA A 253 19.94 23.10 35.45
CA ALA A 253 20.80 24.08 36.12
C ALA A 253 20.03 25.19 36.87
N GLY A 254 18.96 24.82 37.59
CA GLY A 254 18.14 25.76 38.37
C GLY A 254 17.21 26.65 37.54
N LYS A 255 17.08 26.38 36.23
CA LYS A 255 16.18 27.10 35.33
C LYS A 255 15.14 26.15 34.75
N GLU A 256 13.91 26.64 34.65
CA GLU A 256 12.86 25.93 33.93
C GLU A 256 13.17 25.96 32.43
N VAL A 257 13.22 24.79 31.81
CA VAL A 257 13.39 24.59 30.37
C VAL A 257 12.22 23.79 29.82
N VAL A 258 11.97 23.92 28.52
CA VAL A 258 10.98 23.10 27.81
C VAL A 258 11.66 22.05 26.95
N ASN A 259 11.07 20.86 26.97
CA ASN A 259 11.52 19.67 26.25
C ASN A 259 10.36 19.07 25.45
N ARG A 260 10.66 18.17 24.52
CA ARG A 260 9.65 17.37 23.82
C ARG A 260 8.87 16.51 24.82
N SER A 261 7.54 16.56 24.77
CA SER A 261 6.73 15.54 25.45
C SER A 261 6.93 14.17 24.80
N ALA A 262 6.55 13.10 25.48
CA ALA A 262 6.64 11.75 24.96
C ALA A 262 5.67 11.54 23.77
N LEU A 263 4.55 12.27 23.73
CA LEU A 263 3.68 12.29 22.55
C LEU A 263 4.42 12.86 21.33
N VAL A 264 5.18 13.94 21.52
CA VAL A 264 6.00 14.51 20.44
C VAL A 264 7.08 13.53 19.99
N LYS A 265 7.75 12.85 20.93
CA LYS A 265 8.75 11.82 20.60
C LYS A 265 8.12 10.68 19.80
N ALA A 266 6.97 10.17 20.26
CA ALA A 266 6.21 9.13 19.58
C ALA A 266 5.83 9.52 18.14
N PHE A 267 5.30 10.74 17.97
CA PHE A 267 4.98 11.26 16.64
C PHE A 267 6.23 11.47 15.78
N SER A 268 7.32 12.03 16.32
CA SER A 268 8.59 12.17 15.60
C SER A 268 9.11 10.83 15.10
N GLU A 269 9.07 9.78 15.95
CA GLU A 269 9.50 8.43 15.57
C GLU A 269 8.59 7.86 14.48
N HIS A 270 7.27 7.88 14.68
CA HIS A 270 6.30 7.40 13.71
C HIS A 270 6.41 8.14 12.37
N VAL A 271 6.50 9.46 12.39
CA VAL A 271 6.67 10.29 11.18
C VAL A 271 8.01 10.01 10.52
N SER A 272 9.09 9.80 11.27
CA SER A 272 10.39 9.46 10.70
C SER A 272 10.38 8.09 10.01
N GLU A 273 9.64 7.13 10.57
CA GLU A 273 9.44 5.82 9.93
C GLU A 273 8.58 5.92 8.67
N GLU A 274 7.59 6.81 8.63
CA GLU A 274 6.72 7.01 7.46
C GLU A 274 7.38 7.89 6.39
N ARG A 275 8.21 8.87 6.79
CA ARG A 275 8.94 9.77 5.90
C ARG A 275 9.87 8.95 5.00
N GLY A 276 9.63 9.03 3.70
CA GLY A 276 10.47 8.37 2.70
C GLY A 276 10.11 6.91 2.43
N LYS A 277 9.08 6.33 3.07
CA LYS A 277 8.48 5.07 2.60
C LYS A 277 7.86 5.32 1.22
N PRO A 278 8.25 4.58 0.17
CA PRO A 278 7.53 4.60 -1.10
C PRO A 278 6.05 4.30 -0.88
N GLU A 279 5.17 5.01 -1.58
CA GLU A 279 3.71 4.82 -1.54
C GLU A 279 3.31 3.34 -1.67
N LEU A 280 4.07 2.61 -2.47
CA LEU A 280 3.92 1.19 -2.71
C LEU A 280 4.06 0.31 -1.46
N ILE A 281 5.00 0.65 -0.56
CA ILE A 281 5.12 -0.04 0.73
C ILE A 281 3.88 0.25 1.57
N ILE A 282 3.48 1.52 1.64
CA ILE A 282 2.35 1.97 2.47
C ILE A 282 1.08 1.21 2.08
N ARG A 283 0.81 1.09 0.78
CA ARG A 283 -0.38 0.38 0.27
C ARG A 283 -0.34 -1.13 0.50
N THR A 284 0.85 -1.75 0.49
CA THR A 284 0.94 -3.23 0.53
C THR A 284 1.25 -3.82 1.89
N GLN A 285 1.87 -3.07 2.80
CA GLN A 285 2.24 -3.57 4.12
C GLN A 285 1.00 -3.88 4.99
N ASN A 286 -0.08 -3.14 4.78
CA ASN A 286 -1.35 -3.31 5.50
C ASN A 286 -2.44 -4.02 4.67
N SER A 287 -2.11 -4.48 3.46
CA SER A 287 -3.04 -5.20 2.58
C SER A 287 -3.69 -6.39 3.31
N PRO A 288 -5.02 -6.54 3.30
CA PRO A 288 -5.68 -7.72 3.86
C PRO A 288 -5.25 -9.03 3.18
N LEU A 289 -4.91 -8.99 1.88
CA LEU A 289 -4.36 -10.16 1.17
C LEU A 289 -3.04 -10.62 1.80
N VAL A 290 -2.15 -9.67 2.08
CA VAL A 290 -0.85 -9.92 2.71
C VAL A 290 -1.00 -10.31 4.18
N ARG A 291 -1.90 -9.65 4.92
CA ARG A 291 -2.08 -9.84 6.36
C ARG A 291 -2.85 -11.11 6.73
N ASN A 292 -3.82 -11.51 5.93
CA ASN A 292 -4.74 -12.59 6.31
C ASN A 292 -4.46 -13.90 5.57
N PHE A 293 -3.91 -13.84 4.35
CA PHE A 293 -3.79 -15.02 3.47
C PHE A 293 -2.33 -15.43 3.18
N LEU A 294 -1.34 -14.59 3.51
CA LEU A 294 0.07 -15.00 3.47
C LEU A 294 0.58 -15.52 4.81
N LYS A 295 1.28 -16.67 4.78
CA LYS A 295 2.09 -17.20 5.88
C LYS A 295 3.16 -16.16 6.29
N PRO A 296 3.57 -16.12 7.57
CA PRO A 296 4.51 -15.11 8.08
C PRO A 296 5.81 -14.98 7.25
N LYS A 297 6.39 -16.11 6.84
CA LYS A 297 7.61 -16.12 6.02
C LYS A 297 7.40 -15.51 4.63
N HIS A 298 6.25 -15.79 3.99
CA HIS A 298 5.95 -15.24 2.66
C HIS A 298 5.70 -13.74 2.74
N ARG A 299 4.99 -13.28 3.79
CA ARG A 299 4.80 -11.86 4.08
C ARG A 299 6.11 -11.12 4.25
N GLU A 300 7.04 -11.66 5.05
CA GLU A 300 8.34 -11.04 5.27
C GLU A 300 9.10 -10.84 3.94
N ILE A 301 9.14 -11.88 3.12
CA ILE A 301 9.80 -11.87 1.81
C ILE A 301 9.12 -10.87 0.86
N PHE A 302 7.79 -10.88 0.82
CA PHE A 302 7.01 -9.97 -0.01
C PHE A 302 7.23 -8.50 0.38
N VAL A 303 7.25 -8.18 1.67
CA VAL A 303 7.53 -6.80 2.16
C VAL A 303 8.95 -6.36 1.80
N ARG A 304 9.94 -7.25 1.75
CA ARG A 304 11.29 -6.92 1.26
C ARG A 304 11.28 -6.56 -0.23
N LEU A 305 10.51 -7.27 -1.04
CA LEU A 305 10.34 -6.92 -2.46
C LEU A 305 9.66 -5.55 -2.61
N ALA A 306 8.58 -5.29 -1.85
CA ALA A 306 7.87 -4.02 -1.88
C ALA A 306 8.77 -2.83 -1.53
N LYS A 307 9.74 -3.02 -0.62
CA LYS A 307 10.72 -1.98 -0.23
C LYS A 307 11.52 -1.42 -1.39
N ILE A 308 11.89 -2.29 -2.33
CA ILE A 308 12.71 -1.90 -3.49
C ILE A 308 11.87 -1.61 -4.73
N GLY A 309 10.54 -1.75 -4.67
CA GLY A 309 9.67 -1.67 -5.84
C GLY A 309 9.89 -0.39 -6.66
N HIS A 310 9.96 0.77 -6.01
CA HIS A 310 10.23 2.05 -6.68
C HIS A 310 11.56 2.11 -7.47
N LEU A 311 12.57 1.31 -7.08
CA LEU A 311 13.87 1.25 -7.76
C LEU A 311 13.84 0.36 -9.00
N ILE A 312 12.98 -0.66 -9.03
CA ILE A 312 12.89 -1.64 -10.12
C ILE A 312 12.56 -0.94 -11.44
N TRP A 313 11.74 0.10 -11.37
CA TRP A 313 11.19 0.84 -12.51
C TRP A 313 11.97 2.08 -12.90
N LYS A 314 12.98 2.45 -12.11
CA LYS A 314 13.76 3.64 -12.38
C LYS A 314 14.51 3.44 -13.69
N GLY A 315 14.21 4.29 -14.68
CA GLY A 315 14.77 4.18 -16.02
C GLY A 315 13.83 3.55 -17.06
N ASP A 316 12.51 3.51 -16.79
CA ASP A 316 11.50 3.13 -17.78
C ASP A 316 11.75 3.85 -19.13
N ARG A 317 11.81 3.05 -20.20
CA ARG A 317 12.17 3.49 -21.55
C ARG A 317 10.96 3.63 -22.47
N VAL A 318 9.75 3.25 -22.03
CA VAL A 318 8.54 3.31 -22.85
C VAL A 318 7.95 4.74 -22.83
N PRO A 319 7.96 5.48 -23.95
CA PRO A 319 7.58 6.89 -24.03
C PRO A 319 6.14 7.15 -23.63
N GLU A 320 5.26 6.19 -23.91
CA GLU A 320 3.87 6.22 -23.50
C GLU A 320 3.70 6.15 -21.97
N MET A 321 4.68 5.61 -21.25
CA MET A 321 4.49 5.11 -19.90
C MET A 321 5.35 5.86 -18.87
N ALA A 322 5.74 7.11 -19.15
CA ALA A 322 6.64 7.90 -18.30
C ALA A 322 6.18 8.08 -16.83
N ASP A 323 4.87 7.93 -16.53
CA ASP A 323 4.29 7.97 -15.17
C ASP A 323 3.99 6.58 -14.56
N HIS A 324 4.31 5.49 -15.25
CA HIS A 324 3.89 4.12 -14.92
C HIS A 324 4.46 3.62 -13.57
N ALA A 325 5.75 3.89 -13.32
CA ALA A 325 6.44 3.47 -12.10
C ALA A 325 5.81 3.96 -10.79
N LEU A 326 5.21 5.16 -10.79
CA LEU A 326 4.78 5.85 -9.56
C LEU A 326 3.34 5.50 -9.14
N ARG A 327 2.41 5.27 -10.09
CA ARG A 327 0.98 5.08 -9.78
C ARG A 327 0.38 3.73 -10.22
N HIS A 328 0.84 3.13 -11.32
CA HIS A 328 0.28 1.88 -11.87
C HIS A 328 0.29 0.74 -10.83
N HIS A 329 1.48 0.45 -10.30
CA HIS A 329 1.65 -0.64 -9.33
C HIS A 329 0.95 -0.38 -8.00
N SER A 330 0.71 0.88 -7.64
CA SER A 330 0.02 1.21 -6.39
C SER A 330 -1.48 0.95 -6.51
N ASP A 331 -2.06 1.08 -7.71
CA ASP A 331 -3.47 0.80 -7.99
C ASP A 331 -3.76 -0.68 -8.24
N LEU A 332 -2.83 -1.42 -8.87
CA LEU A 332 -2.97 -2.87 -9.12
C LEU A 332 -3.27 -3.69 -7.86
N PHE A 333 -2.68 -3.34 -6.71
CA PHE A 333 -2.95 -4.03 -5.44
C PHE A 333 -4.35 -3.76 -4.93
N HIS A 334 -4.83 -2.53 -5.08
CA HIS A 334 -6.18 -2.18 -4.69
C HIS A 334 -7.21 -2.89 -5.59
N ILE A 335 -6.93 -2.99 -6.89
CA ILE A 335 -7.75 -3.79 -7.82
C ILE A 335 -7.72 -5.27 -7.43
N ALA A 336 -6.52 -5.83 -7.16
CA ALA A 336 -6.37 -7.21 -6.73
C ALA A 336 -7.16 -7.50 -5.43
N GLU A 337 -7.17 -6.57 -4.47
CA GLU A 337 -7.99 -6.68 -3.27
C GLU A 337 -9.49 -6.70 -3.57
N ARG A 338 -9.96 -5.80 -4.44
CA ARG A 338 -11.38 -5.72 -4.82
C ARG A 338 -11.84 -6.94 -5.61
N VAL A 339 -10.94 -7.60 -6.35
CA VAL A 339 -11.22 -8.85 -7.07
C VAL A 339 -11.14 -10.07 -6.14
N LEU A 340 -10.07 -10.19 -5.35
CA LEU A 340 -9.77 -11.41 -4.61
C LEU A 340 -10.45 -11.49 -3.24
N LEU A 341 -10.68 -10.38 -2.53
CA LEU A 341 -11.33 -10.43 -1.22
C LEU A 341 -12.75 -10.98 -1.27
N PRO A 342 -13.60 -10.60 -2.26
CA PRO A 342 -14.88 -11.26 -2.44
C PRO A 342 -14.71 -12.76 -2.69
N ILE A 343 -13.75 -13.18 -3.51
CA ILE A 343 -13.52 -14.62 -3.74
C ILE A 343 -13.12 -15.34 -2.45
N PHE A 344 -12.16 -14.80 -1.70
CA PHE A 344 -11.69 -15.39 -0.44
C PHE A 344 -12.72 -15.38 0.68
N TYR A 345 -13.66 -14.43 0.67
CA TYR A 345 -14.73 -14.38 1.67
C TYR A 345 -15.62 -15.63 1.59
N TYR A 346 -15.80 -16.21 0.39
CA TYR A 346 -16.61 -17.42 0.20
C TYR A 346 -15.77 -18.69 0.02
N ASP A 347 -14.60 -18.59 -0.59
CA ASP A 347 -13.59 -19.66 -0.63
C ASP A 347 -12.24 -19.17 -0.09
N SER A 348 -12.09 -19.25 1.24
CA SER A 348 -10.85 -18.91 1.93
C SER A 348 -9.62 -19.73 1.50
N LYS A 349 -9.81 -20.83 0.74
CA LYS A 349 -8.75 -21.71 0.23
C LYS A 349 -8.58 -21.61 -1.29
N PHE A 350 -9.22 -20.63 -1.93
CA PHE A 350 -9.17 -20.43 -3.38
C PHE A 350 -7.72 -20.40 -3.92
N LEU A 351 -6.85 -19.64 -3.27
CA LEU A 351 -5.41 -19.66 -3.48
C LEU A 351 -4.68 -19.99 -2.16
N GLU A 352 -3.76 -20.94 -2.24
CA GLU A 352 -2.83 -21.22 -1.15
C GLU A 352 -1.82 -20.08 -0.99
N SER A 353 -1.19 -20.00 0.19
CA SER A 353 -0.26 -18.90 0.47
C SER A 353 0.92 -18.80 -0.50
N GLU A 354 1.38 -19.91 -1.08
CA GLU A 354 2.43 -19.89 -2.12
C GLU A 354 1.93 -19.34 -3.46
N GLU A 355 0.67 -19.63 -3.80
CA GLU A 355 0.01 -19.24 -5.04
C GLU A 355 -0.34 -17.75 -5.02
N LEU A 356 -0.91 -17.26 -3.91
CA LEU A 356 -1.15 -15.84 -3.70
C LEU A 356 0.18 -15.05 -3.69
N PHE A 357 1.23 -15.58 -3.06
CA PHE A 357 2.53 -14.92 -3.01
C PHE A 357 3.08 -14.63 -4.42
N ILE A 358 3.07 -15.62 -5.34
CA ILE A 358 3.57 -15.39 -6.70
C ILE A 358 2.67 -14.48 -7.54
N LEU A 359 1.35 -14.51 -7.33
CA LEU A 359 0.44 -13.55 -7.98
C LEU A 359 0.80 -12.12 -7.58
N LEU A 360 0.93 -11.86 -6.28
CA LEU A 360 1.27 -10.53 -5.76
C LEU A 360 2.68 -10.09 -6.21
N CYS A 361 3.66 -11.01 -6.23
CA CYS A 361 4.98 -10.70 -6.78
C CYS A 361 4.95 -10.44 -8.30
N ALA A 362 4.11 -11.14 -9.06
CA ALA A 362 3.96 -10.92 -10.50
C ALA A 362 3.32 -9.57 -10.80
N LEU A 363 2.30 -9.15 -10.04
CA LEU A 363 1.75 -7.79 -10.14
C LEU A 363 2.84 -6.73 -9.97
N TYR A 364 3.86 -6.99 -9.13
CA TYR A 364 5.00 -6.10 -8.95
C TYR A 364 6.12 -6.16 -9.99
N LEU A 365 6.19 -7.22 -10.80
CA LEU A 365 7.38 -7.49 -11.62
C LEU A 365 7.07 -7.77 -13.08
N HIS A 366 5.79 -7.91 -13.46
CA HIS A 366 5.39 -8.31 -14.81
C HIS A 366 5.93 -7.37 -15.90
N ASP A 367 5.98 -6.06 -15.63
CA ASP A 367 6.47 -5.05 -16.56
C ASP A 367 7.94 -4.64 -16.36
N CYS A 368 8.68 -5.31 -15.47
CA CYS A 368 10.04 -4.89 -15.11
C CYS A 368 11.03 -4.92 -16.29
N GLY A 369 10.64 -5.47 -17.44
CA GLY A 369 11.39 -5.42 -18.69
C GLY A 369 11.45 -4.04 -19.36
N HIS A 370 10.61 -3.07 -18.98
CA HIS A 370 10.59 -1.73 -19.59
C HIS A 370 11.88 -0.93 -19.44
N VAL A 371 12.73 -1.27 -18.47
CA VAL A 371 14.01 -0.58 -18.27
C VAL A 371 15.12 -1.11 -19.17
N ILE A 372 14.93 -2.29 -19.78
CA ILE A 372 15.95 -2.92 -20.61
C ILE A 372 15.96 -2.26 -21.98
N ASP A 373 17.04 -1.57 -22.30
CA ASP A 373 17.23 -0.86 -23.57
C ASP A 373 18.13 -1.61 -24.56
N ARG A 374 18.73 -2.73 -24.17
CA ARG A 374 19.61 -3.52 -25.03
C ARG A 374 19.52 -5.00 -24.74
N ILE A 375 19.70 -5.83 -25.76
CA ILE A 375 19.79 -7.29 -25.64
C ILE A 375 21.15 -7.81 -26.03
N LYS A 376 21.64 -8.82 -25.33
CA LYS A 376 22.93 -9.46 -25.61
C LYS A 376 22.80 -10.36 -26.84
N LYS A 377 23.72 -10.25 -27.79
CA LYS A 377 23.83 -11.10 -28.97
C LYS A 377 24.67 -12.36 -28.69
N GLU A 378 24.59 -13.35 -29.57
CA GLU A 378 25.40 -14.58 -29.48
C GLU A 378 26.91 -14.29 -29.57
N ASP A 379 27.31 -13.27 -30.33
CA ASP A 379 28.69 -12.80 -30.45
C ASP A 379 29.20 -12.01 -29.22
N GLY A 380 28.34 -11.83 -28.20
CA GLY A 380 28.64 -11.10 -26.98
C GLY A 380 28.41 -9.59 -27.06
N SER A 381 28.14 -9.02 -28.23
CA SER A 381 27.80 -7.61 -28.40
C SER A 381 26.38 -7.30 -27.92
N PHE A 382 26.03 -6.01 -27.82
CA PHE A 382 24.71 -5.57 -27.38
C PHE A 382 23.95 -4.84 -28.49
N MET A 383 22.73 -5.30 -28.74
CA MET A 383 21.81 -4.68 -29.68
C MET A 383 20.91 -3.67 -28.96
N PRO A 384 20.92 -2.38 -29.32
CA PRO A 384 19.99 -1.42 -28.76
C PRO A 384 18.56 -1.67 -29.25
N LEU A 385 17.61 -1.43 -28.36
CA LEU A 385 16.18 -1.52 -28.59
C LEU A 385 15.57 -0.12 -28.69
N LEU A 386 14.66 0.05 -29.63
CA LEU A 386 13.79 1.20 -29.70
C LEU A 386 12.66 1.05 -28.66
N PRO A 387 12.12 2.16 -28.13
CA PRO A 387 10.90 2.20 -27.33
C PRO A 387 9.81 1.17 -27.63
N LEU A 388 9.50 1.02 -28.92
CA LEU A 388 8.46 0.13 -29.39
C LEU A 388 8.80 -1.35 -29.24
N GLU A 389 10.07 -1.70 -29.48
CA GLU A 389 10.56 -3.05 -29.30
C GLU A 389 10.55 -3.41 -27.81
N ILE A 390 10.90 -2.45 -26.95
CA ILE A 390 10.80 -2.59 -25.49
C ILE A 390 9.34 -2.80 -25.09
N ARG A 391 8.42 -1.96 -25.56
CA ARG A 391 6.99 -2.05 -25.25
C ARG A 391 6.38 -3.35 -25.76
N ASP A 392 6.72 -3.81 -26.95
CA ASP A 392 6.18 -5.07 -27.45
C ASP A 392 6.80 -6.24 -26.70
N HIS A 393 8.10 -6.23 -26.42
CA HIS A 393 8.79 -7.37 -25.83
C HIS A 393 9.01 -7.33 -24.31
N HIS A 394 8.46 -6.36 -23.57
CA HIS A 394 8.72 -6.17 -22.13
C HIS A 394 8.49 -7.42 -21.28
N HIS A 395 7.44 -8.21 -21.53
CA HIS A 395 7.20 -9.50 -20.90
C HIS A 395 8.39 -10.48 -21.03
N VAL A 396 9.01 -10.58 -22.22
CA VAL A 396 10.23 -11.38 -22.45
C VAL A 396 11.44 -10.72 -21.80
N LEU A 397 11.59 -9.41 -21.94
CA LEU A 397 12.69 -8.66 -21.32
C LEU A 397 12.65 -8.77 -19.79
N GLY A 398 11.47 -8.72 -19.19
CA GLY A 398 11.25 -8.90 -17.75
C GLY A 398 11.60 -10.32 -17.32
N TYR A 399 11.22 -11.33 -18.11
CA TYR A 399 11.68 -12.70 -17.89
C TYR A 399 13.21 -12.79 -17.90
N MET A 400 13.88 -12.20 -18.90
CA MET A 400 15.34 -12.16 -18.98
C MET A 400 15.98 -11.43 -17.79
N ARG A 401 15.41 -10.31 -17.37
CA ARG A 401 15.87 -9.51 -16.23
C ARG A 401 15.91 -10.32 -14.95
N LEU A 402 14.87 -11.11 -14.72
CA LEU A 402 14.69 -11.89 -13.50
C LEU A 402 15.44 -13.22 -13.54
N LYS A 403 15.63 -13.82 -14.73
CA LYS A 403 16.32 -15.10 -14.91
C LYS A 403 17.82 -15.00 -15.06
N TYR A 404 18.31 -13.92 -15.67
CA TYR A 404 19.72 -13.70 -15.98
C TYR A 404 20.24 -12.42 -15.31
N PRO A 405 20.17 -12.32 -13.97
CA PRO A 405 20.53 -11.10 -13.25
C PRO A 405 21.99 -10.68 -13.44
N GLU A 406 22.87 -11.61 -13.81
CA GLU A 406 24.29 -11.38 -14.07
C GLU A 406 24.60 -10.62 -15.37
N VAL A 407 23.63 -10.46 -16.27
CA VAL A 407 23.83 -9.73 -17.52
C VAL A 407 23.80 -8.22 -17.26
N GLU A 408 24.95 -7.56 -17.48
CA GLU A 408 25.22 -6.15 -17.11
C GLU A 408 24.09 -5.17 -17.48
N TYR A 409 23.62 -5.20 -18.73
CA TYR A 409 22.59 -4.27 -19.23
C TYR A 409 21.15 -4.66 -18.85
N TYR A 410 20.91 -5.81 -18.24
CA TYR A 410 19.58 -6.19 -17.77
C TYR A 410 19.27 -5.59 -16.40
N MET A 411 20.27 -5.10 -15.67
CA MET A 411 20.11 -4.49 -14.33
C MET A 411 19.40 -5.42 -13.32
N GLY A 412 19.45 -6.74 -13.54
CA GLY A 412 18.82 -7.72 -12.66
C GLY A 412 19.60 -7.96 -11.36
N SER A 413 20.93 -7.83 -11.41
CA SER A 413 21.82 -7.93 -10.23
C SER A 413 21.43 -6.94 -9.14
N LEU A 414 21.04 -5.72 -9.50
CA LEU A 414 20.58 -4.70 -8.54
C LEU A 414 19.33 -5.14 -7.78
N ILE A 415 18.38 -5.79 -8.46
CA ILE A 415 17.18 -6.35 -7.82
C ILE A 415 17.61 -7.50 -6.91
N TYR A 416 18.40 -8.43 -7.45
CA TYR A 416 18.80 -9.65 -6.77
C TYR A 416 19.64 -9.37 -5.51
N ASP A 417 20.60 -8.46 -5.58
CA ASP A 417 21.47 -8.09 -4.46
C ASP A 417 20.68 -7.46 -3.32
N GLN A 418 19.69 -6.62 -3.62
CA GLN A 418 18.87 -5.98 -2.61
C GLN A 418 17.91 -6.95 -1.92
N ILE A 419 17.22 -7.83 -2.67
CA ILE A 419 16.29 -8.81 -2.07
C ILE A 419 17.02 -9.95 -1.35
N CYS A 420 18.21 -10.32 -1.82
CA CYS A 420 19.06 -11.32 -1.20
C CYS A 420 19.89 -10.76 -0.05
N ASN A 421 19.91 -9.44 0.16
CA ASN A 421 20.61 -8.84 1.28
C ASN A 421 20.00 -9.33 2.59
N THR A 422 20.84 -9.86 3.47
CA THR A 422 20.45 -10.46 4.74
C THR A 422 21.57 -10.32 5.74
N ASP A 423 21.21 -10.02 7.00
CA ASP A 423 22.14 -10.01 8.13
C ASP A 423 22.60 -11.42 8.56
N GLU A 424 22.18 -12.46 7.83
CA GLU A 424 22.58 -13.84 8.07
C GLU A 424 24.09 -14.01 7.85
N LYS A 425 24.77 -14.44 8.92
CA LYS A 425 26.23 -14.60 8.98
C LYS A 425 26.66 -16.00 8.56
N ASP A 426 25.76 -16.98 8.63
CA ASP A 426 26.00 -18.36 8.21
C ASP A 426 26.03 -18.48 6.66
N PRO A 427 27.17 -18.87 6.06
CA PRO A 427 27.30 -18.99 4.61
C PRO A 427 26.34 -20.02 3.98
N GLU A 428 26.02 -21.12 4.66
CA GLU A 428 25.12 -22.14 4.13
C GLU A 428 23.68 -21.64 4.10
N ARG A 429 23.24 -20.99 5.17
CA ARG A 429 21.91 -20.37 5.23
C ARG A 429 21.76 -19.23 4.24
N LYS A 430 22.81 -18.42 4.07
CA LYS A 430 22.85 -17.34 3.06
C LYS A 430 22.74 -17.90 1.64
N THR A 431 23.42 -19.01 1.34
CA THR A 431 23.32 -19.69 0.04
C THR A 431 21.93 -20.27 -0.19
N LYS A 432 21.37 -20.95 0.83
CA LYS A 432 20.00 -21.47 0.79
C LYS A 432 18.97 -20.36 0.57
N TRP A 433 19.16 -19.21 1.22
CA TRP A 433 18.32 -18.02 1.05
C TRP A 433 18.38 -17.46 -0.38
N LYS A 434 19.58 -17.36 -0.97
CA LYS A 434 19.76 -16.95 -2.37
C LYS A 434 19.04 -17.91 -3.33
N ASN A 435 19.26 -19.21 -3.18
CA ASN A 435 18.63 -20.22 -4.04
C ASN A 435 17.08 -20.16 -3.97
N CYS A 436 16.53 -19.90 -2.78
CA CYS A 436 15.11 -19.66 -2.62
C CYS A 436 14.59 -18.51 -3.51
N TRP A 437 15.31 -17.37 -3.58
CA TRP A 437 14.92 -16.27 -4.45
C TRP A 437 15.00 -16.62 -5.93
N THR A 438 15.98 -17.41 -6.35
CA THR A 438 16.07 -17.90 -7.74
C THR A 438 14.82 -18.69 -8.14
N ASP A 439 14.34 -19.58 -7.27
CA ASP A 439 13.12 -20.36 -7.53
C ASP A 439 11.88 -19.45 -7.59
N TYR A 440 11.76 -18.53 -6.64
CA TYR A 440 10.59 -17.63 -6.54
C TYR A 440 10.52 -16.69 -7.74
N LEU A 441 11.63 -16.03 -8.06
CA LEU A 441 11.74 -15.18 -9.24
C LEU A 441 11.55 -15.98 -10.52
N GLY A 442 11.92 -17.26 -10.54
CA GLY A 442 11.65 -18.14 -11.67
C GLY A 442 10.16 -18.33 -11.96
N ALA A 443 9.36 -18.57 -10.92
CA ALA A 443 7.91 -18.70 -11.04
C ALA A 443 7.27 -17.35 -11.44
N VAL A 444 7.72 -16.25 -10.82
CA VAL A 444 7.23 -14.89 -11.13
C VAL A 444 7.58 -14.47 -12.56
N ALA A 445 8.81 -14.74 -13.01
CA ALA A 445 9.25 -14.50 -14.37
C ALA A 445 8.43 -15.29 -15.39
N CYS A 446 8.04 -16.52 -15.07
CA CYS A 446 7.15 -17.32 -15.92
C CYS A 446 5.74 -16.69 -16.02
N LEU A 447 5.17 -16.22 -14.92
CA LEU A 447 3.89 -15.50 -14.95
C LEU A 447 3.99 -14.19 -15.76
N GLY A 448 5.04 -13.40 -15.53
CA GLY A 448 5.33 -12.18 -16.28
C GLY A 448 5.55 -12.45 -17.77
N LEU A 449 6.20 -13.54 -18.14
CA LEU A 449 6.37 -13.94 -19.53
C LEU A 449 5.01 -14.17 -20.21
N TYR A 450 4.05 -14.82 -19.56
CA TYR A 450 2.75 -15.18 -20.14
C TYR A 450 1.61 -14.21 -19.78
N HIS A 451 1.88 -13.05 -19.19
CA HIS A 451 0.79 -12.12 -18.83
C HIS A 451 0.17 -11.43 -20.07
N ARG A 452 0.90 -11.28 -21.18
CA ARG A 452 0.37 -10.61 -22.39
C ARG A 452 -0.51 -11.52 -23.24
N LYS A 453 -1.59 -10.99 -23.83
CA LYS A 453 -2.53 -11.71 -24.73
C LYS A 453 -1.85 -12.50 -25.86
N LYS A 454 -0.78 -11.95 -26.45
CA LYS A 454 -0.03 -12.58 -27.55
C LYS A 454 0.72 -13.87 -27.16
N MET A 455 0.86 -14.14 -25.87
CA MET A 455 1.44 -15.36 -25.36
C MET A 455 0.34 -16.40 -25.18
N ASN A 456 0.48 -17.54 -25.86
CA ASN A 456 -0.59 -18.53 -25.88
C ASN A 456 -0.63 -19.37 -24.60
N LEU A 457 -1.83 -19.57 -24.05
CA LEU A 457 -2.05 -20.42 -22.87
C LEU A 457 -2.49 -21.85 -23.22
N LYS A 458 -2.89 -22.17 -24.47
CA LYS A 458 -3.49 -23.48 -24.83
C LYS A 458 -3.31 -23.94 -26.28
N LEU A 459 -3.15 -23.06 -27.27
CA LEU A 459 -2.86 -23.49 -28.64
C LEU A 459 -1.35 -23.56 -28.82
N PRO A 460 -0.85 -24.53 -29.62
CA PRO A 460 0.58 -24.80 -29.79
C PRO A 460 1.32 -23.69 -30.57
N ASP A 461 0.74 -22.50 -30.69
CA ASP A 461 1.36 -21.36 -31.33
C ASP A 461 2.54 -20.88 -30.48
N GLU A 462 3.68 -20.74 -31.15
CA GLU A 462 4.92 -20.29 -30.55
C GLU A 462 5.01 -18.76 -30.59
N TYR A 463 5.54 -18.19 -29.51
CA TYR A 463 5.95 -16.80 -29.52
C TYR A 463 7.40 -16.68 -29.97
N HIS A 464 7.61 -15.92 -31.05
CA HIS A 464 8.93 -15.69 -31.62
C HIS A 464 9.53 -14.39 -31.09
N PHE A 465 10.70 -14.50 -30.45
CA PHE A 465 11.47 -13.36 -29.95
C PHE A 465 12.69 -13.13 -30.83
N PHE A 466 12.62 -12.13 -31.73
CA PHE A 466 13.70 -11.76 -32.65
C PHE A 466 14.33 -12.97 -33.38
N THR A 467 13.51 -13.87 -33.93
CA THR A 467 13.99 -15.13 -34.55
C THR A 467 14.93 -14.92 -35.73
N SER A 468 14.88 -13.74 -36.34
CA SER A 468 15.78 -13.34 -37.43
C SER A 468 17.18 -12.92 -36.95
N TYR A 469 17.42 -12.87 -35.63
CA TYR A 469 18.63 -12.28 -35.04
C TYR A 469 19.35 -13.24 -34.07
N PRO A 470 20.69 -13.16 -33.98
CA PRO A 470 21.48 -13.94 -33.06
C PRO A 470 21.41 -13.33 -31.65
N VAL A 471 20.27 -13.46 -30.97
CA VAL A 471 20.09 -13.06 -29.56
C VAL A 471 20.54 -14.20 -28.64
N ASN A 472 21.20 -13.86 -27.53
CA ASN A 472 21.76 -14.80 -26.55
C ASN A 472 20.73 -15.38 -25.56
N ASP A 473 19.49 -15.60 -26.02
CA ASP A 473 18.55 -16.45 -25.28
C ASP A 473 18.55 -17.84 -25.92
N LYS A 474 18.67 -18.87 -25.08
CA LYS A 474 18.54 -20.27 -25.51
C LYS A 474 17.14 -20.53 -26.05
N ASP A 475 16.15 -19.75 -25.61
CA ASP A 475 14.76 -19.83 -26.01
C ASP A 475 14.39 -18.59 -26.86
N LYS A 476 14.65 -18.62 -28.18
CA LYS A 476 14.09 -17.60 -29.12
C LYS A 476 12.62 -17.84 -29.47
N ILE A 477 12.14 -19.00 -29.05
CA ILE A 477 10.83 -19.55 -29.36
C ILE A 477 10.26 -20.02 -28.04
N TYR A 478 9.18 -19.37 -27.60
CA TYR A 478 8.50 -19.76 -26.39
C TYR A 478 7.23 -20.53 -26.76
N PRO A 479 7.09 -21.80 -26.34
CA PRO A 479 5.92 -22.59 -26.67
C PRO A 479 4.70 -22.12 -25.88
N GLU A 480 3.56 -22.78 -26.10
CA GLU A 480 2.37 -22.57 -25.26
C GLU A 480 2.66 -22.82 -23.77
N PHE A 481 1.95 -22.12 -22.90
CA PHE A 481 2.19 -22.11 -21.45
C PHE A 481 2.23 -23.51 -20.81
N LYS A 482 1.34 -24.41 -21.22
CA LYS A 482 1.28 -25.78 -20.68
C LYS A 482 2.51 -26.60 -21.06
N THR A 483 3.00 -26.44 -22.28
CA THR A 483 4.22 -27.10 -22.75
C THR A 483 5.43 -26.55 -22.02
N TYR A 484 5.51 -25.23 -21.90
CA TYR A 484 6.58 -24.57 -21.12
C TYR A 484 6.65 -25.08 -19.67
N LEU A 485 5.52 -25.14 -18.97
CA LEU A 485 5.49 -25.60 -17.57
C LEU A 485 5.78 -27.10 -17.39
N LYS A 486 5.55 -27.93 -18.42
CA LYS A 486 5.96 -29.35 -18.39
C LYS A 486 7.47 -29.49 -18.42
N GLU A 487 8.15 -28.68 -19.22
CA GLU A 487 9.61 -28.67 -19.33
C GLU A 487 10.26 -27.96 -18.14
N LYS A 488 9.64 -26.87 -17.67
CA LYS A 488 10.15 -26.00 -16.60
C LYS A 488 9.09 -25.84 -15.50
N PRO A 489 8.94 -26.82 -14.61
CA PRO A 489 7.92 -26.77 -13.56
C PRO A 489 8.19 -25.62 -12.59
N ALA A 490 7.13 -24.87 -12.25
CA ALA A 490 7.20 -23.80 -11.26
C ALA A 490 7.16 -24.38 -9.83
N SER A 491 8.07 -23.91 -8.98
CA SER A 491 8.08 -24.24 -7.56
C SER A 491 8.30 -23.01 -6.70
N VAL A 492 7.60 -22.96 -5.58
CA VAL A 492 7.64 -21.83 -4.64
C VAL A 492 7.70 -22.41 -3.23
N PHE A 493 8.64 -21.95 -2.43
CA PHE A 493 8.93 -22.48 -1.09
C PHE A 493 9.10 -24.02 -1.04
N GLY A 494 9.68 -24.62 -2.09
CA GLY A 494 9.85 -26.08 -2.22
C GLY A 494 8.57 -26.85 -2.59
N LYS A 495 7.45 -26.16 -2.78
CA LYS A 495 6.17 -26.74 -3.26
C LYS A 495 6.06 -26.53 -4.76
N LYS A 496 5.84 -27.62 -5.51
CA LYS A 496 5.50 -27.53 -6.95
C LYS A 496 4.07 -27.03 -7.11
N ILE A 497 3.86 -26.08 -8.02
CA ILE A 497 2.53 -25.57 -8.35
C ILE A 497 2.04 -26.30 -9.60
N SER A 498 0.77 -26.74 -9.60
CA SER A 498 0.21 -27.46 -10.74
C SER A 498 0.03 -26.54 -11.94
N VAL A 499 0.05 -27.11 -13.15
CA VAL A 499 -0.17 -26.36 -14.40
C VAL A 499 -1.53 -25.64 -14.39
N ASP A 500 -2.57 -26.29 -13.87
CA ASP A 500 -3.90 -25.69 -13.79
C ASP A 500 -3.95 -24.50 -12.82
N LYS A 501 -3.25 -24.59 -11.67
CA LYS A 501 -3.15 -23.45 -10.73
C LYS A 501 -2.31 -22.32 -11.30
N MET A 502 -1.20 -22.61 -11.97
CA MET A 502 -0.44 -21.58 -12.70
C MET A 502 -1.28 -20.90 -13.79
N THR A 503 -2.13 -21.67 -14.49
CA THR A 503 -3.03 -21.14 -15.52
C THR A 503 -4.09 -20.22 -14.91
N LEU A 504 -4.63 -20.57 -13.74
CA LEU A 504 -5.53 -19.71 -12.98
C LEU A 504 -4.83 -18.41 -12.56
N ILE A 505 -3.61 -18.49 -12.03
CA ILE A 505 -2.87 -17.32 -11.54
C ILE A 505 -2.54 -16.35 -12.67
N VAL A 506 -2.07 -16.83 -13.82
CA VAL A 506 -1.82 -15.95 -14.98
C VAL A 506 -3.11 -15.37 -15.56
N SER A 507 -4.24 -16.09 -15.46
CA SER A 507 -5.56 -15.59 -15.86
C SER A 507 -6.02 -14.45 -14.93
N LEU A 508 -5.82 -14.59 -13.62
CA LEU A 508 -6.10 -13.53 -12.65
C LEU A 508 -5.19 -12.32 -12.86
N LEU A 509 -3.90 -12.54 -13.10
CA LEU A 509 -2.94 -11.47 -13.42
C LEU A 509 -3.41 -10.66 -14.63
N ARG A 510 -3.78 -11.35 -15.72
CA ARG A 510 -4.31 -10.73 -16.95
C ARG A 510 -5.53 -9.85 -16.70
N ILE A 511 -6.50 -10.34 -15.93
CA ILE A 511 -7.70 -9.56 -15.61
C ILE A 511 -7.38 -8.38 -14.70
N ILE A 512 -6.56 -8.58 -13.66
CA ILE A 512 -6.21 -7.49 -12.73
C ILE A 512 -5.45 -6.38 -13.47
N ASP A 513 -4.49 -6.76 -14.32
CA ASP A 513 -3.71 -5.84 -15.15
C ASP A 513 -4.60 -5.05 -16.12
N SER A 514 -5.53 -5.72 -16.80
CA SER A 514 -6.45 -5.06 -17.74
C SER A 514 -7.43 -4.08 -17.08
N LEU A 515 -7.68 -4.25 -15.79
CA LEU A 515 -8.52 -3.34 -15.01
C LEU A 515 -7.75 -2.09 -14.53
N ASP A 516 -6.41 -2.07 -14.60
CA ASP A 516 -5.65 -0.85 -14.37
C ASP A 516 -5.63 0.03 -15.62
N GLU A 517 -6.81 0.55 -15.93
CA GLU A 517 -6.97 1.58 -16.94
C GLU A 517 -6.45 2.94 -16.44
N GLN A 518 -5.70 3.64 -17.30
CA GLN A 518 -5.12 4.97 -17.05
C GLN A 518 -6.13 6.03 -16.54
N SER A 519 -7.43 5.80 -16.71
CA SER A 519 -8.53 6.68 -16.26
C SER A 519 -8.56 6.92 -14.75
N ASN A 520 -8.16 5.92 -13.94
CA ASN A 520 -8.10 6.08 -12.49
C ASN A 520 -6.95 6.99 -12.03
N ARG A 521 -5.93 7.19 -12.89
CA ARG A 521 -4.70 7.93 -12.59
C ARG A 521 -4.75 9.39 -13.02
N THR A 522 -5.79 9.78 -13.75
CA THR A 522 -5.84 11.02 -14.54
C THR A 522 -5.96 12.30 -13.70
N GLY A 523 -6.30 12.22 -12.41
CA GLY A 523 -6.40 13.39 -11.53
C GLY A 523 -7.60 14.29 -11.87
N ASN A 524 -7.61 15.53 -11.39
CA ASN A 524 -8.67 16.48 -11.69
C ASN A 524 -8.49 17.14 -13.07
N PHE A 525 -9.47 17.92 -13.54
CA PHE A 525 -9.42 18.61 -14.84
C PHE A 525 -8.12 19.38 -15.13
N ASN A 526 -7.56 20.06 -14.12
CA ASN A 526 -6.32 20.82 -14.29
C ASN A 526 -5.10 19.90 -14.43
N ASP A 527 -5.08 18.78 -13.72
CA ASP A 527 -4.01 17.77 -13.82
C ASP A 527 -3.99 17.16 -15.23
N ILE A 528 -5.17 16.90 -15.79
CA ILE A 528 -5.35 16.34 -17.14
C ILE A 528 -4.87 17.34 -18.18
N ARG A 529 -5.32 18.60 -18.07
CA ARG A 529 -4.88 19.68 -18.96
C ARG A 529 -3.37 19.87 -18.90
N PHE A 530 -2.79 19.83 -17.71
CA PHE A 530 -1.35 19.92 -17.53
C PHE A 530 -0.63 18.75 -18.21
N HIS A 531 -1.08 17.51 -17.99
CA HIS A 531 -0.49 16.32 -18.60
C HIS A 531 -0.56 16.36 -20.13
N LEU A 532 -1.71 16.70 -20.70
CA LEU A 532 -1.87 16.84 -22.16
C LEU A 532 -0.95 17.93 -22.73
N THR A 533 -0.84 19.07 -22.04
CA THR A 533 0.09 20.15 -22.42
C THR A 533 1.55 19.67 -22.35
N GLN A 534 1.90 18.89 -21.32
CA GLN A 534 3.22 18.30 -21.18
C GLN A 534 3.53 17.33 -22.34
N LEU A 535 2.60 16.44 -22.70
CA LEU A 535 2.74 15.54 -23.85
C LEU A 535 3.01 16.31 -25.14
N GLU A 536 2.31 17.41 -25.39
CA GLU A 536 2.53 18.26 -26.57
C GLU A 536 3.91 18.94 -26.56
N ILE A 537 4.34 19.48 -25.41
CA ILE A 537 5.65 20.13 -25.26
C ILE A 537 6.78 19.10 -25.45
N ASP A 538 6.65 17.93 -24.85
CA ASP A 538 7.60 16.83 -24.99
C ASP A 538 7.69 16.36 -26.44
N ALA A 539 6.55 16.21 -27.12
CA ALA A 539 6.52 15.85 -28.54
C ALA A 539 7.22 16.91 -29.41
N LYS A 540 7.03 18.21 -29.13
CA LYS A 540 7.73 19.30 -29.83
C LYS A 540 9.24 19.27 -29.56
N THR A 541 9.64 18.95 -28.33
CA THR A 541 11.04 18.86 -27.92
C THR A 541 11.73 17.70 -28.63
N GLU A 542 11.12 16.51 -28.64
CA GLU A 542 11.64 15.34 -29.35
C GLU A 542 11.68 15.55 -30.87
N ASN A 543 10.68 16.22 -31.45
CA ASN A 543 10.73 16.63 -32.87
C ASN A 543 11.88 17.59 -33.17
N SER A 544 12.16 18.54 -32.27
CA SER A 544 13.27 19.48 -32.41
C SER A 544 14.62 18.77 -32.31
N ARG A 545 14.72 17.79 -31.39
CA ARG A 545 15.89 16.93 -31.23
C ARG A 545 16.13 16.08 -32.48
N ALA A 546 15.10 15.39 -32.98
CA ALA A 546 15.17 14.65 -34.24
C ALA A 546 15.60 15.58 -35.39
N LYS A 547 15.04 16.80 -35.49
CA LYS A 547 15.43 17.78 -36.52
C LYS A 547 16.90 18.18 -36.41
N ALA A 548 17.43 18.35 -35.20
CA ALA A 548 18.82 18.70 -34.97
C ALA A 548 19.77 17.56 -35.37
N ILE A 549 19.50 16.33 -34.90
CA ILE A 549 20.27 15.13 -35.27
C ILE A 549 20.20 14.89 -36.78
N GLY A 550 19.01 15.05 -37.36
CA GLY A 550 18.77 14.86 -38.78
C GLY A 550 19.56 15.78 -39.71
N LYS A 551 20.16 16.88 -39.20
CA LYS A 551 21.09 17.72 -39.98
C LYS A 551 22.42 17.03 -40.27
N ALA A 552 22.77 16.01 -39.50
CA ALA A 552 23.97 15.20 -39.72
C ALA A 552 23.80 14.19 -40.87
N PHE A 553 22.57 13.99 -41.37
CA PHE A 553 22.28 13.08 -42.46
C PHE A 553 22.15 13.83 -43.80
N SER A 554 22.53 13.18 -44.90
CA SER A 554 22.16 13.67 -46.23
C SER A 554 20.65 13.55 -46.44
N LYS A 555 20.11 14.27 -47.43
CA LYS A 555 18.68 14.27 -47.74
C LYS A 555 18.15 12.86 -48.04
N ASP A 556 18.86 12.09 -48.84
CA ASP A 556 18.44 10.74 -49.27
C ASP A 556 18.49 9.74 -48.10
N LYS A 557 19.49 9.86 -47.22
CA LYS A 557 19.61 9.03 -46.01
C LYS A 557 18.46 9.28 -45.05
N LYS A 558 18.20 10.56 -44.78
CA LYS A 558 17.08 10.96 -43.92
C LYS A 558 15.75 10.47 -44.48
N ALA A 559 15.55 10.56 -45.79
CA ALA A 559 14.34 10.07 -46.45
C ALA A 559 14.16 8.55 -46.30
N SER A 560 15.25 7.78 -46.40
CA SER A 560 15.23 6.32 -46.24
C SER A 560 14.83 5.91 -44.81
N ILE A 561 15.41 6.58 -43.80
CA ILE A 561 15.06 6.34 -42.40
C ILE A 561 13.61 6.77 -42.12
N ASP A 562 13.22 7.97 -42.54
CA ASP A 562 11.87 8.52 -42.35
C ASP A 562 10.80 7.64 -43.03
N SER A 563 11.11 7.00 -44.18
CA SER A 563 10.19 6.08 -44.86
C SER A 563 9.87 4.85 -44.02
N VAL A 564 10.89 4.20 -43.43
CA VAL A 564 10.68 3.02 -42.56
C VAL A 564 9.93 3.40 -41.29
N LEU A 565 10.25 4.56 -40.70
CA LEU A 565 9.56 5.05 -39.50
C LEU A 565 8.09 5.40 -39.79
N LYS A 566 7.78 6.08 -40.90
CA LYS A 566 6.39 6.37 -41.29
C LYS A 566 5.59 5.11 -41.59
N ALA A 567 6.21 4.09 -42.19
CA ALA A 567 5.56 2.80 -42.41
C ALA A 567 5.16 2.13 -41.08
N LEU A 568 6.00 2.26 -40.05
CA LEU A 568 5.68 1.82 -38.70
C LEU A 568 4.56 2.65 -38.06
N GLU A 569 4.63 3.99 -38.16
CA GLU A 569 3.59 4.90 -37.66
C GLU A 569 2.21 4.58 -38.26
N LEU A 570 2.15 4.35 -39.58
CA LEU A 570 0.91 3.96 -40.26
C LEU A 570 0.38 2.61 -39.77
N GLY A 571 1.28 1.63 -39.57
CA GLY A 571 0.91 0.33 -39.01
C GLY A 571 0.24 0.46 -37.65
N PHE A 572 0.73 1.37 -36.79
CA PHE A 572 0.12 1.66 -35.49
C PHE A 572 -1.24 2.33 -35.61
N ILE A 573 -1.35 3.38 -36.41
CA ILE A 573 -2.59 4.12 -36.62
C ILE A 573 -3.71 3.17 -37.08
N LEU A 574 -3.41 2.30 -38.06
CA LEU A 574 -4.39 1.36 -38.61
C LEU A 574 -4.74 0.20 -37.68
N LYS A 575 -3.87 -0.11 -36.71
CA LYS A 575 -4.16 -1.11 -35.67
C LYS A 575 -5.21 -0.60 -34.68
N GLU A 576 -5.13 0.68 -34.36
CA GLU A 576 -5.96 1.36 -33.35
C GLU A 576 -7.29 1.86 -33.97
N ASP A 577 -7.24 2.36 -35.20
CA ASP A 577 -8.43 2.74 -35.96
C ASP A 577 -8.25 2.32 -37.43
N LYS A 578 -8.91 1.22 -37.80
CA LYS A 578 -8.88 0.67 -39.16
C LYS A 578 -9.41 1.65 -40.21
N HIS A 579 -10.18 2.66 -39.79
CA HIS A 579 -10.78 3.68 -40.64
C HIS A 579 -10.08 5.04 -40.53
N ALA A 580 -8.93 5.11 -39.87
CA ALA A 580 -8.15 6.34 -39.75
C ALA A 580 -7.80 6.95 -41.11
N ASP A 581 -7.81 8.29 -41.16
CA ASP A 581 -7.37 9.05 -42.34
C ASP A 581 -5.89 8.75 -42.65
N ARG A 582 -5.60 8.45 -43.92
CA ARG A 582 -4.25 8.12 -44.41
C ARG A 582 -3.51 9.31 -45.00
N LYS A 583 -4.04 10.52 -44.82
CA LYS A 583 -3.42 11.76 -45.30
C LYS A 583 -1.97 11.89 -44.81
N GLY A 584 -1.01 11.99 -45.74
CA GLY A 584 0.43 12.00 -45.47
C GLY A 584 1.13 10.64 -45.53
N TYR A 585 0.40 9.56 -45.83
CA TYR A 585 0.87 8.18 -45.97
C TYR A 585 0.41 7.52 -47.29
N GLU A 586 0.02 8.30 -48.28
CA GLU A 586 -0.69 7.83 -49.48
C GLU A 586 0.08 6.73 -50.25
N ASP A 587 1.42 6.77 -50.24
CA ASP A 587 2.30 5.83 -50.94
C ASP A 587 3.11 4.91 -50.00
N ILE A 588 2.70 4.77 -48.74
CA ILE A 588 3.46 4.04 -47.71
C ILE A 588 2.78 2.73 -47.36
N GLU A 589 3.48 1.61 -47.53
CA GLU A 589 3.02 0.32 -47.03
C GLU A 589 3.16 0.24 -45.51
N PRO A 590 2.10 -0.11 -44.76
CA PRO A 590 2.16 -0.22 -43.30
C PRO A 590 3.05 -1.38 -42.87
N ILE A 591 3.80 -1.19 -41.79
CA ILE A 591 4.51 -2.25 -41.08
C ILE A 591 3.81 -2.48 -39.75
N ASP A 592 3.14 -3.62 -39.61
CA ASP A 592 2.38 -4.03 -38.42
C ASP A 592 3.18 -4.99 -37.50
N LYS A 593 4.27 -5.57 -38.00
CA LYS A 593 5.15 -6.48 -37.27
C LYS A 593 6.51 -5.85 -36.98
N ILE A 594 6.88 -5.85 -35.69
CA ILE A 594 8.14 -5.30 -35.20
C ILE A 594 9.38 -5.96 -35.82
N ASP A 595 9.33 -7.27 -36.10
CA ASP A 595 10.44 -7.99 -36.75
C ASP A 595 10.69 -7.50 -38.18
N ILE A 596 9.61 -7.24 -38.94
CA ILE A 596 9.71 -6.71 -40.31
C ILE A 596 10.28 -5.29 -40.28
N PHE A 597 9.82 -4.48 -39.32
CA PHE A 597 10.37 -3.15 -39.09
C PHE A 597 11.87 -3.24 -38.81
N ARG A 598 12.29 -4.12 -37.89
CA ARG A 598 13.69 -4.25 -37.49
C ARG A 598 14.59 -4.70 -38.64
N GLN A 599 14.15 -5.68 -39.44
CA GLN A 599 14.86 -6.10 -40.64
C GLN A 599 15.05 -4.95 -41.64
N LYS A 600 13.98 -4.19 -41.92
CA LYS A 600 14.06 -3.02 -42.81
C LYS A 600 14.94 -1.91 -42.24
N PHE A 601 14.89 -1.69 -40.92
CA PHE A 601 15.66 -0.67 -40.23
C PHE A 601 17.16 -1.00 -40.21
N ASP A 602 17.52 -2.25 -39.89
CA ASP A 602 18.91 -2.70 -39.91
C ASP A 602 19.48 -2.71 -41.33
N ALA A 603 18.68 -3.06 -42.34
CA ALA A 603 19.10 -2.94 -43.75
C ALA A 603 19.38 -1.48 -44.16
N VAL A 604 18.74 -0.50 -43.52
CA VAL A 604 19.07 0.93 -43.69
C VAL A 604 20.35 1.29 -42.94
N ILE A 605 20.61 0.71 -41.77
CA ILE A 605 21.86 0.93 -41.02
C ILE A 605 23.06 0.34 -41.75
N GLU A 606 22.98 -0.91 -42.22
CA GLU A 606 24.09 -1.64 -42.85
C GLU A 606 24.54 -1.04 -44.18
N LYS A 607 23.62 -0.42 -44.92
CA LYS A 607 23.93 0.27 -46.19
C LYS A 607 24.69 1.58 -45.98
N GLU A 608 24.80 2.08 -44.75
CA GLU A 608 25.16 3.47 -44.48
C GLU A 608 26.43 3.60 -43.63
N ASN A 609 27.37 4.43 -44.08
CA ASN A 609 28.65 4.68 -43.39
C ASN A 609 28.52 5.77 -42.29
N ILE A 610 27.56 5.62 -41.39
CA ILE A 610 27.32 6.52 -40.23
C ILE A 610 27.29 5.67 -38.97
N HIS A 611 27.74 6.25 -37.84
CA HIS A 611 27.69 5.57 -36.56
C HIS A 611 26.24 5.15 -36.22
N PRO A 612 25.96 3.85 -35.99
CA PRO A 612 24.60 3.34 -35.77
C PRO A 612 23.86 4.08 -34.65
N ASP A 613 24.55 4.42 -33.56
CA ASP A 613 23.95 5.14 -32.43
C ASP A 613 23.30 6.48 -32.81
N LEU A 614 23.82 7.19 -33.82
CA LEU A 614 23.24 8.45 -34.28
C LEU A 614 21.90 8.22 -35.01
N ILE A 615 21.82 7.13 -35.78
CA ILE A 615 20.60 6.69 -36.46
C ILE A 615 19.57 6.24 -35.43
N PHE A 616 19.99 5.45 -34.43
CA PHE A 616 19.13 5.03 -33.31
C PHE A 616 18.58 6.22 -32.54
N GLU A 617 19.42 7.22 -32.22
CA GLU A 617 18.94 8.38 -31.47
C GLU A 617 17.96 9.24 -32.28
N TYR A 618 18.17 9.37 -33.59
CA TYR A 618 17.20 10.01 -34.48
C TYR A 618 15.86 9.27 -34.51
N ALA A 619 15.89 7.95 -34.68
CA ALA A 619 14.70 7.10 -34.69
C ALA A 619 13.98 7.13 -33.35
N ASN A 620 14.72 7.05 -32.23
CA ASN A 620 14.19 7.17 -30.87
C ASN A 620 13.42 8.49 -30.68
N SER A 621 14.01 9.63 -31.05
CA SER A 621 13.33 10.92 -30.93
C SER A 621 12.08 11.01 -31.81
N LYS A 622 12.11 10.46 -33.04
CA LYS A 622 10.93 10.41 -33.91
C LYS A 622 9.80 9.56 -33.32
N ILE A 623 10.13 8.35 -32.88
CA ILE A 623 9.18 7.41 -32.27
C ILE A 623 8.59 8.02 -31.00
N ARG A 624 9.41 8.60 -30.12
CA ARG A 624 8.95 9.31 -28.92
C ARG A 624 7.98 10.43 -29.26
N ALA A 625 8.32 11.28 -30.23
CA ALA A 625 7.46 12.37 -30.65
C ALA A 625 6.11 11.87 -31.20
N PHE A 626 6.11 10.80 -31.99
CA PHE A 626 4.89 10.16 -32.49
C PHE A 626 4.03 9.66 -31.33
N PHE A 627 4.59 8.87 -30.41
CA PHE A 627 3.83 8.30 -29.30
C PHE A 627 3.29 9.34 -28.34
N LYS A 628 4.07 10.37 -28.00
CA LYS A 628 3.58 11.47 -27.16
C LYS A 628 2.34 12.16 -27.76
N ASN A 629 2.29 12.34 -29.08
CA ASN A 629 1.10 12.85 -29.76
C ASN A 629 -0.03 11.81 -29.80
N PHE A 630 0.30 10.54 -30.08
CA PHE A 630 -0.65 9.46 -30.17
C PHE A 630 -1.45 9.27 -28.87
N GLN A 631 -0.81 9.47 -27.72
CA GLN A 631 -1.42 9.34 -26.39
C GLN A 631 -2.48 10.38 -26.04
N ILE A 632 -2.47 11.55 -26.70
CA ILE A 632 -3.40 12.63 -26.39
C ILE A 632 -4.84 12.14 -26.52
N LYS A 633 -5.16 11.41 -27.60
CA LYS A 633 -6.50 10.89 -27.88
C LYS A 633 -7.00 9.92 -26.78
N PRO A 634 -6.34 8.77 -26.49
CA PRO A 634 -6.82 7.84 -25.47
C PRO A 634 -6.87 8.46 -24.06
N TYR A 635 -5.99 9.42 -23.76
CA TYR A 635 -6.04 10.13 -22.48
C TYR A 635 -7.25 11.08 -22.38
N THR A 636 -7.62 11.74 -23.48
CA THR A 636 -8.84 12.56 -23.53
C THR A 636 -10.13 11.74 -23.46
N GLU A 637 -10.17 10.52 -24.00
CA GLU A 637 -11.34 9.64 -23.90
C GLU A 637 -11.60 9.24 -22.44
N LYS A 638 -10.53 9.06 -21.67
CA LYS A 638 -10.57 8.60 -20.26
C LYS A 638 -10.96 9.67 -19.24
N VAL A 639 -11.00 10.95 -19.62
CA VAL A 639 -11.36 12.09 -18.75
C VAL A 639 -12.77 11.98 -18.15
N TYR A 640 -13.66 11.22 -18.81
CA TYR A 640 -15.06 11.06 -18.42
C TYR A 640 -15.30 9.88 -17.46
N ILE A 641 -14.26 9.11 -17.14
CA ILE A 641 -14.32 7.93 -16.28
C ILE A 641 -13.75 8.29 -14.91
N ARG A 642 -14.55 8.15 -13.86
CA ARG A 642 -14.15 8.35 -12.46
C ARG A 642 -13.43 7.13 -11.87
N GLY A 643 -13.81 5.93 -12.32
CA GLY A 643 -13.46 4.71 -11.61
C GLY A 643 -13.91 3.43 -12.28
N ILE A 644 -13.47 2.30 -11.71
CA ILE A 644 -14.09 0.99 -11.91
C ILE A 644 -14.93 0.63 -10.69
N LYS A 645 -16.18 0.23 -10.95
CA LYS A 645 -17.10 -0.40 -10.00
C LYS A 645 -16.96 -1.91 -10.12
N LEU A 646 -16.76 -2.54 -8.96
CA LEU A 646 -16.65 -3.98 -8.80
C LEU A 646 -17.69 -4.40 -7.77
N ALA A 647 -18.59 -5.29 -8.15
CA ALA A 647 -19.59 -5.90 -7.27
C ALA A 647 -19.51 -7.42 -7.39
N ALA A 648 -19.80 -8.13 -6.30
CA ALA A 648 -19.79 -9.58 -6.27
C ALA A 648 -21.18 -10.10 -5.90
N ASP A 649 -21.74 -10.97 -6.75
CA ASP A 649 -23.03 -11.62 -6.55
C ASP A 649 -22.88 -13.15 -6.52
N TYR A 650 -23.85 -13.79 -5.88
CA TYR A 650 -23.97 -15.24 -5.79
C TYR A 650 -25.12 -15.71 -6.65
N ASP A 651 -24.88 -16.78 -7.40
CA ASP A 651 -25.99 -17.46 -8.03
C ASP A 651 -26.87 -18.14 -6.96
N ASN A 652 -28.16 -18.31 -7.27
CA ASN A 652 -29.14 -18.86 -6.33
C ASN A 652 -28.81 -20.31 -5.88
N THR A 653 -27.85 -20.97 -6.54
CA THR A 653 -27.39 -22.32 -6.19
C THR A 653 -26.18 -22.32 -5.24
N GLY A 654 -25.51 -21.18 -5.07
CA GLY A 654 -24.27 -21.04 -4.28
C GLY A 654 -23.05 -21.69 -4.93
N SER A 655 -23.11 -21.99 -6.23
CA SER A 655 -22.06 -22.71 -6.95
C SER A 655 -21.08 -21.79 -7.67
N PHE A 656 -21.45 -20.54 -7.97
CA PHE A 656 -20.62 -19.60 -8.71
C PHE A 656 -20.55 -18.22 -8.05
N ILE A 657 -19.35 -17.64 -8.06
CA ILE A 657 -19.07 -16.26 -7.70
C ILE A 657 -19.09 -15.42 -8.96
N THR A 658 -20.03 -14.49 -9.08
CA THR A 658 -20.10 -13.55 -10.21
C THR A 658 -19.50 -12.21 -9.80
N LEU A 659 -18.45 -11.78 -10.47
CA LEU A 659 -17.86 -10.45 -10.33
C LEU A 659 -18.34 -9.55 -11.47
N ASN A 660 -19.19 -8.58 -11.16
CA ASN A 660 -19.65 -7.57 -12.09
C ASN A 660 -18.64 -6.41 -12.12
N ILE A 661 -18.14 -6.11 -13.31
CA ILE A 661 -17.19 -5.06 -13.62
C ILE A 661 -17.93 -3.99 -14.42
N ASP A 662 -17.92 -2.77 -13.92
CA ASP A 662 -18.58 -1.65 -14.57
C ASP A 662 -17.74 -0.37 -14.48
N LEU A 663 -17.97 0.59 -15.37
CA LEU A 663 -17.30 1.89 -15.34
C LEU A 663 -18.14 2.92 -14.60
N ASP A 664 -17.52 3.63 -13.67
CA ASP A 664 -18.11 4.78 -13.02
C ASP A 664 -17.85 6.04 -13.86
N MET A 665 -18.89 6.58 -14.49
CA MET A 665 -18.80 7.76 -15.34
C MET A 665 -18.98 9.04 -14.52
N GLU A 666 -18.37 10.15 -14.94
CA GLU A 666 -18.68 11.49 -14.40
C GLU A 666 -20.15 11.84 -14.67
N ASP A 667 -20.84 12.35 -13.66
CA ASP A 667 -22.27 12.67 -13.69
C ASP A 667 -22.55 14.16 -13.40
N ASP A 668 -21.55 14.91 -12.94
CA ASP A 668 -21.62 16.35 -12.73
C ASP A 668 -21.75 17.09 -14.07
N GLN A 669 -22.95 17.61 -14.34
CA GLN A 669 -23.31 18.29 -15.58
C GLN A 669 -22.44 19.54 -15.85
N GLU A 670 -22.04 20.28 -14.82
CA GLU A 670 -21.20 21.46 -14.99
C GLU A 670 -19.79 21.05 -15.43
N LYS A 671 -19.25 20.00 -14.83
CA LYS A 671 -17.96 19.45 -15.24
C LYS A 671 -18.02 18.84 -16.62
N LEU A 672 -19.05 18.03 -16.93
CA LEU A 672 -19.22 17.43 -18.25
C LEU A 672 -19.25 18.49 -19.35
N GLY A 673 -19.96 19.61 -19.14
CA GLY A 673 -19.96 20.73 -20.08
C GLY A 673 -18.57 21.34 -20.29
N LYS A 674 -17.80 21.56 -19.21
CA LYS A 674 -16.41 22.05 -19.29
C LYS A 674 -15.48 21.07 -19.99
N LEU A 675 -15.60 19.78 -19.69
CA LEU A 675 -14.84 18.69 -20.30
C LEU A 675 -15.13 18.61 -21.79
N GLN A 676 -16.41 18.53 -22.20
CA GLN A 676 -16.84 18.46 -23.60
C GLN A 676 -16.36 19.66 -24.41
N ALA A 677 -16.40 20.87 -23.84
CA ALA A 677 -15.91 22.07 -24.51
C ALA A 677 -14.38 22.05 -24.74
N SER A 678 -13.63 21.43 -23.83
CA SER A 678 -12.17 21.35 -23.89
C SER A 678 -11.66 20.15 -24.69
N TYR A 679 -12.37 19.03 -24.63
CA TYR A 679 -11.98 17.73 -25.16
C TYR A 679 -13.16 17.06 -25.86
N PRO A 680 -13.52 17.50 -27.09
CA PRO A 680 -14.64 16.93 -27.81
C PRO A 680 -14.39 15.46 -28.16
N LEU A 681 -15.30 14.58 -27.76
CA LEU A 681 -15.13 13.14 -27.92
C LEU A 681 -15.55 12.66 -29.33
N LYS A 682 -14.67 11.89 -29.98
CA LYS A 682 -14.95 11.21 -31.25
C LYS A 682 -14.34 9.82 -31.29
N ILE A 683 -15.18 8.81 -31.48
CA ILE A 683 -14.75 7.40 -31.61
C ILE A 683 -15.30 6.86 -32.93
N ASN A 684 -14.44 6.21 -33.73
CA ASN A 684 -14.78 5.69 -35.06
C ASN A 684 -15.50 6.73 -35.95
N SER A 685 -15.05 7.98 -35.90
CA SER A 685 -15.66 9.13 -36.58
C SER A 685 -17.07 9.55 -36.13
N GLN A 686 -17.64 8.91 -35.12
CA GLN A 686 -18.89 9.34 -34.47
C GLN A 686 -18.59 10.35 -33.35
N LYS A 687 -19.37 11.43 -33.28
CA LYS A 687 -19.32 12.39 -32.15
C LYS A 687 -20.20 11.89 -31.03
N PHE A 688 -19.73 12.03 -29.80
CA PHE A 688 -20.48 11.76 -28.59
C PHE A 688 -20.74 13.07 -27.85
N ASP A 689 -21.98 13.30 -27.43
CA ASP A 689 -22.30 14.36 -26.47
C ASP A 689 -22.30 13.79 -25.05
N MET A 690 -21.24 14.05 -24.30
CA MET A 690 -21.10 13.50 -22.94
C MET A 690 -22.05 14.14 -21.92
N THR A 691 -22.72 15.24 -22.27
CA THR A 691 -23.79 15.84 -21.45
C THR A 691 -25.10 15.08 -21.59
N ASP A 692 -25.34 14.41 -22.72
CA ASP A 692 -26.47 13.52 -22.93
C ASP A 692 -26.24 12.15 -22.27
N GLU A 693 -27.26 11.64 -21.59
CA GLU A 693 -27.17 10.37 -20.86
C GLU A 693 -27.09 9.15 -21.78
N ASN A 694 -27.79 9.16 -22.92
CA ASN A 694 -27.79 8.02 -23.84
C ASN A 694 -26.44 7.89 -24.56
N ASP A 695 -25.88 9.01 -25.02
CA ASP A 695 -24.56 9.03 -25.64
C ASP A 695 -23.46 8.65 -24.63
N ARG A 696 -23.57 9.10 -23.37
CA ARG A 696 -22.66 8.67 -22.30
C ARG A 696 -22.76 7.17 -22.01
N ASN A 697 -23.95 6.60 -21.98
CA ASN A 697 -24.15 5.15 -21.80
C ASN A 697 -23.59 4.36 -22.99
N ARG A 698 -23.83 4.81 -24.23
CA ARG A 698 -23.22 4.19 -25.43
C ARG A 698 -21.69 4.23 -25.40
N PHE A 699 -21.11 5.35 -24.97
CA PHE A 699 -19.65 5.46 -24.83
C PHE A 699 -19.13 4.47 -23.77
N LYS A 700 -19.79 4.44 -22.61
CA LYS A 700 -19.49 3.51 -21.53
C LYS A 700 -19.53 2.05 -22.00
N ASP A 701 -20.58 1.66 -22.72
CA ASP A 701 -20.73 0.30 -23.27
C ASP A 701 -19.60 -0.05 -24.23
N SER A 702 -19.20 0.89 -25.11
CA SER A 702 -18.07 0.67 -26.03
C SER A 702 -16.74 0.48 -25.30
N MET A 703 -16.51 1.21 -24.20
CA MET A 703 -15.30 1.05 -23.39
C MET A 703 -15.30 -0.27 -22.62
N ILE A 704 -16.45 -0.63 -22.03
CA ILE A 704 -16.66 -1.91 -21.35
C ILE A 704 -16.47 -3.09 -22.31
N GLU A 705 -17.00 -2.99 -23.54
CA GLU A 705 -16.82 -3.99 -24.58
C GLU A 705 -15.32 -4.17 -24.85
N SER A 706 -14.57 -3.10 -25.07
CA SER A 706 -13.11 -3.14 -25.28
C SER A 706 -12.36 -3.85 -24.14
N ILE A 707 -12.70 -3.56 -22.87
CA ILE A 707 -12.11 -4.23 -21.71
C ILE A 707 -12.46 -5.74 -21.73
N SER A 708 -13.70 -6.08 -22.07
CA SER A 708 -14.15 -7.46 -22.14
C SER A 708 -13.50 -8.24 -23.29
N GLU A 709 -13.34 -7.63 -24.48
CA GLU A 709 -12.78 -8.27 -25.66
C GLU A 709 -11.36 -8.78 -25.45
N GLU A 710 -10.64 -8.20 -24.49
CA GLU A 710 -9.29 -8.58 -24.18
C GLU A 710 -9.20 -10.03 -23.66
N TYR A 711 -10.20 -10.48 -22.89
CA TYR A 711 -10.17 -11.78 -22.20
C TYR A 711 -11.47 -12.60 -22.22
N THR A 712 -12.60 -12.09 -22.74
CA THR A 712 -13.88 -12.82 -22.80
C THR A 712 -14.34 -13.21 -24.20
N ASN A 713 -13.90 -12.50 -25.25
CA ASN A 713 -14.41 -12.77 -26.61
C ASN A 713 -13.85 -14.09 -27.18
N PRO A 714 -14.70 -14.99 -27.70
CA PRO A 714 -14.30 -16.28 -28.25
C PRO A 714 -13.31 -16.12 -29.41
N GLU A 715 -12.31 -17.01 -29.48
CA GLU A 715 -11.50 -17.13 -30.69
C GLU A 715 -12.45 -17.46 -31.86
N LYS A 716 -12.54 -16.57 -32.86
CA LYS A 716 -13.21 -16.90 -34.12
C LYS A 716 -12.45 -18.05 -34.78
N SER A 717 -12.93 -19.27 -34.54
CA SER A 717 -12.59 -20.44 -35.34
C SER A 717 -12.77 -20.09 -36.82
N LYS A 718 -11.73 -20.33 -37.65
CA LYS A 718 -11.81 -20.13 -39.10
C LYS A 718 -12.98 -20.91 -39.74
N ASP A 719 -13.48 -21.93 -39.05
CA ASP A 719 -14.71 -22.65 -39.39
C ASP A 719 -15.85 -22.21 -38.47
N ASN A 720 -16.80 -21.49 -39.07
CA ASN A 720 -17.83 -20.66 -38.45
C ASN A 720 -18.98 -21.46 -37.78
N LYS A 721 -18.69 -22.48 -36.95
CA LYS A 721 -19.74 -23.32 -36.32
C LYS A 721 -19.59 -23.64 -34.81
N ASP A 722 -18.44 -23.40 -34.17
CA ASP A 722 -18.31 -23.59 -32.72
C ASP A 722 -17.66 -22.36 -32.06
N ILE A 723 -18.43 -21.65 -31.24
CA ILE A 723 -17.95 -20.55 -30.40
C ILE A 723 -17.23 -21.17 -29.20
N LYS A 724 -15.89 -21.04 -29.13
CA LYS A 724 -15.09 -21.51 -27.98
C LYS A 724 -14.80 -20.35 -27.04
N GLU A 725 -15.26 -20.46 -25.78
CA GLU A 725 -14.85 -19.56 -24.70
C GLU A 725 -13.32 -19.45 -24.60
N THR A 726 -12.82 -18.27 -24.21
CA THR A 726 -11.39 -18.05 -23.98
C THR A 726 -10.86 -18.95 -22.87
N ILE A 727 -9.54 -19.19 -22.86
CA ILE A 727 -8.88 -19.95 -21.79
C ILE A 727 -9.04 -19.25 -20.45
N VAL A 728 -9.02 -17.92 -20.42
CA VAL A 728 -9.17 -17.14 -19.20
C VAL A 728 -10.56 -17.38 -18.61
N CYS A 729 -11.63 -17.17 -19.39
CA CYS A 729 -13.01 -17.41 -18.95
C CYS A 729 -13.24 -18.87 -18.55
N SER A 730 -12.82 -19.82 -19.38
CA SER A 730 -13.03 -21.25 -19.09
C SER A 730 -12.23 -21.73 -17.88
N THR A 731 -11.05 -21.15 -17.60
CA THR A 731 -10.26 -21.46 -16.40
C THR A 731 -10.94 -20.90 -15.15
N LEU A 732 -11.47 -19.69 -15.22
CA LEU A 732 -12.18 -19.06 -14.10
C LEU A 732 -13.49 -19.78 -13.81
N ALA A 733 -14.27 -20.11 -14.83
CA ALA A 733 -15.52 -20.87 -14.69
C ALA A 733 -15.28 -22.25 -14.07
N LYS A 734 -14.20 -22.94 -14.44
CA LYS A 734 -13.80 -24.21 -13.79
C LYS A 734 -13.45 -24.08 -12.32
N ASN A 735 -13.08 -22.87 -11.88
CA ASN A 735 -12.84 -22.53 -10.49
C ASN A 735 -14.01 -21.75 -9.89
N ASN A 736 -15.22 -21.89 -10.47
CA ASN A 736 -16.47 -21.31 -9.99
C ASN A 736 -16.50 -19.77 -9.96
N ILE A 737 -15.69 -19.11 -10.80
CA ILE A 737 -15.64 -17.64 -10.94
C ILE A 737 -16.16 -17.22 -12.32
N ILE A 738 -17.06 -16.25 -12.35
CA ILE A 738 -17.58 -15.65 -13.57
C ILE A 738 -17.33 -14.14 -13.50
N PHE A 739 -16.71 -13.56 -14.52
CA PHE A 739 -16.64 -12.11 -14.67
C PHE A 739 -17.70 -11.64 -15.67
N LYS A 740 -18.49 -10.64 -15.29
CA LYS A 740 -19.45 -9.96 -16.15
C LYS A 740 -19.02 -8.52 -16.32
N TYR A 741 -19.14 -8.00 -17.54
CA TYR A 741 -18.71 -6.67 -17.92
C TYR A 741 -19.94 -5.86 -18.35
N GLY A 742 -20.17 -4.73 -17.70
CA GLY A 742 -21.38 -3.91 -17.86
C GLY A 742 -22.51 -4.28 -16.89
N ASN A 743 -23.58 -3.48 -16.90
CA ASN A 743 -24.82 -3.70 -16.13
C ASN A 743 -25.93 -4.31 -16.98
#